data_AF-A0A8D0ENJ1-F1
#
_entry.id   AF-A0A8D0ENJ1-F1
#
_cell.length_a   1.000
_cell.length_b   1.000
_cell.length_c   1.000
_cell.angle_alpha   90.00
_cell.angle_beta   90.00
_cell.angle_gamma   90.00
#
_symmetry.space_group_name_H-M   'P 1'
#
loop_
_entity.id
_entity.type
_entity.pdbx_description
1 polymer ?
#
loop_
_entity_poly.entity_id
_entity_poly.type
_entity_poly.pdbx_seq_one_letter_code
_entity_poly.pdbx_strand_id
1 'polypeptide(L)'
;MLPLLPLLLLGAPGLSLPSGGPPADTEVVTPLRLDPDINGRSYFRRGPAEPPRGGQAVVFQLSAFGEDFYLHLSPDAHFIAPAFAAHYLGVAPGAARPLPGLRHCFYSGDVNADRESFAALSLCGGLRGAFGYRGAEYLISPLAGGAAGGAHRLQRRSPGRPVGAGASRCAVGSGLTPGVLQALDKYRGRGGGGKGGRAKRFASVPRYVETLVVADESMVKFHGDDLQHYLLTLMATAARLYKHPSIRNPIQISVVKFLLIGQDDKGPKVTGNAALTLRNFCAWQKKWNKVSDKHPEYWDTAILFTKQDLCGATTCDTLGMADVGTMCDPKRSCSVIEDDGLPSAFTTAHELGHVFNMPHDNVKACEEVFGRLKTNHMMSPTLIQIDRANPWSACSAAIITDFLDSGHGDCLLDQPAKPIPLPEDLPGTSYSLNQQCELAFGVGSKPCPYMQYCAKLWCTGKARGQIVCQTRHFPWADGTGCGEGRFCLKGACVERHNISKYRVDGGWAKWAPYGQCSRTCGGGVQLAKRECTDPVPANGGSYCEGIRVKYRSCNLEPLPGKSFREEQCEAFNGYSHSTNRLTASVSWVPKYSGVSPRDKCKLICRANGTGYFYVLAPKVVDGTPCSPDSTSVCVQGKCIKAGCDGKLGSKKKFDKCSVCGGDNKSCKKVSGLFTKPMHGYNFVVVIPAGASNIDIRQRGYKGLISDDNYLALKNGQGKYLLNGHFIVSAVERDLMVKGSVLRYSGTGTAVESLQAFKPIQEPLTLEVLSVGKMTPPRVRYSFYLPKESKEDNYKRPSYKWAAGGWEACSVTCGDGLQKRSVACRDSYGQPAAECDAAQRPADVRLCGEPC
;
A
#
# COMPACT_ATOMS: atom_id res chain seq x y z
N MET A 1 44.48 40.55 1.65
CA MET A 1 45.18 41.79 2.06
C MET A 1 44.14 42.84 2.40
N LEU A 2 44.23 43.38 3.63
CA LEU A 2 43.46 44.49 4.23
C LEU A 2 43.43 45.77 3.34
N PRO A 3 42.72 46.88 3.70
CA PRO A 3 41.79 47.18 4.83
C PRO A 3 40.49 47.92 4.34
N LEU A 4 39.37 48.12 5.06
CA LEU A 4 39.04 48.84 6.32
C LEU A 4 39.41 50.34 6.35
N LEU A 5 38.42 51.26 6.33
CA LEU A 5 38.32 52.46 7.20
C LEU A 5 36.96 53.18 7.00
N PRO A 6 36.48 53.98 8.00
CA PRO A 6 35.07 54.14 8.36
C PRO A 6 34.46 55.52 8.05
N LEU A 7 33.13 55.61 8.13
CA LEU A 7 32.35 56.85 8.05
C LEU A 7 32.41 57.65 9.37
N LEU A 8 32.83 58.91 9.26
CA LEU A 8 32.53 60.02 10.17
C LEU A 8 31.18 60.64 9.78
N LEU A 9 30.33 60.96 10.77
CA LEU A 9 29.20 61.87 10.58
C LEU A 9 29.14 62.88 11.74
N LEU A 10 29.30 64.15 11.36
CA LEU A 10 29.12 65.38 12.10
C LEU A 10 27.63 65.64 12.43
N GLY A 11 27.39 66.40 13.50
CA GLY A 11 26.06 66.66 14.04
C GLY A 11 25.32 67.91 13.54
N ALA A 12 24.03 67.92 13.96
CA ALA A 12 23.09 69.03 14.24
C ALA A 12 22.53 69.88 13.06
N PRO A 13 21.39 70.61 13.21
CA PRO A 13 20.28 70.51 14.18
C PRO A 13 18.85 70.63 13.56
N GLY A 14 17.84 70.21 14.35
CA GLY A 14 16.57 70.92 14.63
C GLY A 14 15.57 71.27 13.51
N LEU A 15 14.44 70.57 13.49
CA LEU A 15 13.11 71.11 13.12
C LEU A 15 12.03 70.33 13.89
N SER A 16 11.29 71.04 14.74
CA SER A 16 10.13 70.57 15.50
C SER A 16 8.86 70.58 14.64
N LEU A 17 8.02 69.55 14.77
CA LEU A 17 6.60 69.48 14.37
C LEU A 17 5.99 68.17 14.95
N PRO A 18 4.65 68.02 15.03
CA PRO A 18 3.88 67.96 16.27
C PRO A 18 3.57 66.53 16.75
N SER A 19 3.14 66.45 18.02
CA SER A 19 2.55 65.27 18.64
C SER A 19 1.31 64.78 17.88
N GLY A 20 1.43 63.62 17.24
CA GLY A 20 0.32 62.87 16.67
C GLY A 20 0.75 61.43 16.48
N GLY A 21 0.62 60.63 17.54
CA GLY A 21 0.84 59.18 17.44
C GLY A 21 -0.16 58.54 16.47
N PRO A 22 0.16 57.39 15.85
CA PRO A 22 -0.80 56.64 15.06
C PRO A 22 -2.05 56.34 15.90
N PRO A 23 -3.27 56.35 15.31
CA PRO A 23 -4.46 55.96 16.06
C PRO A 23 -4.24 54.55 16.58
N ALA A 24 -4.44 54.34 17.88
CA ALA A 24 -4.31 53.04 18.48
C ALA A 24 -5.26 52.07 17.76
N ASP A 25 -4.75 50.96 17.21
CA ASP A 25 -5.56 49.91 16.58
C ASP A 25 -6.35 49.08 17.61
N THR A 26 -6.41 49.53 18.86
CA THR A 26 -7.06 48.85 19.98
C THR A 26 -7.60 49.88 20.98
N GLU A 27 -8.87 49.76 21.35
CA GLU A 27 -9.52 50.53 22.41
C GLU A 27 -10.16 49.60 23.44
N VAL A 28 -10.35 50.10 24.66
CA VAL A 28 -11.10 49.41 25.72
C VAL A 28 -12.50 49.98 25.73
N VAL A 29 -13.50 49.12 25.60
CA VAL A 29 -14.92 49.48 25.49
C VAL A 29 -15.72 48.79 26.58
N THR A 30 -16.82 49.38 27.02
CA THR A 30 -17.76 48.75 27.96
C THR A 30 -19.10 48.56 27.25
N PRO A 31 -19.47 47.33 26.86
CA PRO A 31 -20.72 47.10 26.15
C PRO A 31 -21.94 47.42 27.01
N LEU A 32 -22.78 48.32 26.53
CA LEU A 32 -24.05 48.66 27.16
C LEU A 32 -25.18 47.82 26.56
N ARG A 33 -25.82 46.96 27.36
CA ARG A 33 -26.98 46.17 26.91
C ARG A 33 -28.24 47.04 26.94
N LEU A 34 -28.95 47.12 25.82
CA LEU A 34 -30.13 47.98 25.63
C LEU A 34 -31.45 47.17 25.67
N ASP A 35 -31.55 46.13 26.52
CA ASP A 35 -32.70 45.22 26.57
C ASP A 35 -34.07 45.95 26.51
N PRO A 36 -35.02 45.50 25.67
CA PRO A 36 -36.37 46.03 25.71
C PRO A 36 -37.14 45.36 26.86
N ASP A 37 -37.01 45.89 28.08
CA ASP A 37 -37.76 45.36 29.23
C ASP A 37 -38.89 46.31 29.71
N ILE A 38 -40.11 45.75 29.61
CA ILE A 38 -41.18 45.78 30.61
C ILE A 38 -41.90 47.12 30.90
N ASN A 39 -41.46 48.29 30.38
CA ASN A 39 -42.19 49.56 30.59
C ASN A 39 -42.45 50.43 29.33
N GLY A 40 -42.83 49.79 28.22
CA GLY A 40 -43.77 50.39 27.27
C GLY A 40 -43.42 51.72 26.60
N ARG A 41 -42.44 51.73 25.69
CA ARG A 41 -42.47 52.67 24.55
C ARG A 41 -42.29 51.92 23.23
N SER A 42 -43.40 51.65 22.56
CA SER A 42 -43.43 51.17 21.18
C SER A 42 -43.29 52.33 20.20
N TYR A 43 -42.39 52.23 19.22
CA TYR A 43 -42.65 52.82 17.92
C TYR A 43 -43.75 51.97 17.24
N PHE A 44 -44.98 52.50 17.25
CA PHE A 44 -46.20 52.15 16.49
C PHE A 44 -47.08 50.91 16.87
N ARG A 45 -48.35 51.25 17.23
CA ARG A 45 -49.60 50.48 17.54
C ARG A 45 -50.06 49.53 16.40
N ARG A 46 -50.96 48.53 16.54
CA ARG A 46 -51.59 47.71 17.61
C ARG A 46 -52.60 46.75 16.92
N GLY A 47 -52.72 45.50 17.36
CA GLY A 47 -53.86 44.59 17.08
C GLY A 47 -53.66 43.23 17.78
N PRO A 48 -54.65 42.63 18.50
CA PRO A 48 -54.36 41.72 19.61
C PRO A 48 -54.60 40.23 19.32
N ALA A 49 -53.68 39.38 19.80
CA ALA A 49 -53.91 38.16 20.62
C ALA A 49 -52.95 37.00 20.27
N GLU A 50 -51.89 36.82 21.07
CA GLU A 50 -51.38 35.56 21.68
C GLU A 50 -49.95 35.74 22.23
N PRO A 51 -49.60 35.22 23.44
CA PRO A 51 -48.21 35.01 23.85
C PRO A 51 -47.91 33.55 24.27
N PRO A 52 -46.64 33.14 24.49
CA PRO A 52 -45.43 33.37 23.69
C PRO A 52 -44.60 32.07 23.48
N ARG A 53 -43.74 31.99 22.45
CA ARG A 53 -42.68 30.94 22.36
C ARG A 53 -41.38 31.45 21.69
N GLY A 54 -40.31 31.58 22.50
CA GLY A 54 -38.91 31.35 22.09
C GLY A 54 -37.98 32.55 21.79
N GLY A 55 -36.96 32.77 22.65
CA GLY A 55 -35.66 33.43 22.37
C GLY A 55 -35.63 34.94 22.07
N GLN A 56 -35.40 35.79 23.08
CA GLN A 56 -35.28 37.25 22.90
C GLN A 56 -34.04 37.67 22.10
N ALA A 57 -34.23 38.52 21.09
CA ALA A 57 -33.17 39.29 20.47
C ALA A 57 -32.62 40.34 21.45
N VAL A 58 -31.31 40.60 21.41
CA VAL A 58 -30.61 41.52 22.31
C VAL A 58 -29.86 42.57 21.51
N VAL A 59 -29.70 43.76 22.08
CA VAL A 59 -28.97 44.87 21.45
C VAL A 59 -27.86 45.36 22.37
N PHE A 60 -26.65 45.54 21.85
CA PHE A 60 -25.52 46.14 22.57
C PHE A 60 -25.05 47.43 21.90
N GLN A 61 -24.79 48.46 22.68
CA GLN A 61 -24.10 49.68 22.23
C GLN A 61 -22.62 49.63 22.65
N LEU A 62 -21.72 49.92 21.69
CA LEU A 62 -20.29 50.10 21.89
C LEU A 62 -19.88 51.48 21.37
N SER A 63 -19.20 52.28 22.18
CA SER A 63 -18.60 53.55 21.73
C SER A 63 -17.09 53.38 21.62
N ALA A 64 -16.54 53.45 20.41
CA ALA A 64 -15.11 53.24 20.16
C ALA A 64 -14.66 53.89 18.85
N PHE A 65 -13.39 54.29 18.78
CA PHE A 65 -12.78 54.92 17.61
C PHE A 65 -13.54 56.18 17.11
N GLY A 66 -14.22 56.87 18.02
CA GLY A 66 -15.05 58.05 17.72
C GLY A 66 -16.41 57.75 17.08
N GLU A 67 -16.83 56.47 17.03
CA GLU A 67 -18.12 56.04 16.49
C GLU A 67 -18.92 55.20 17.51
N ASP A 68 -20.25 55.18 17.36
CA ASP A 68 -21.15 54.30 18.10
C ASP A 68 -21.57 53.11 17.22
N PHE A 69 -21.42 51.90 17.76
CA PHE A 69 -21.85 50.64 17.16
C PHE A 69 -23.00 50.04 17.96
N TYR A 70 -24.16 49.89 17.32
CA TYR A 70 -25.35 49.21 17.83
C TYR A 70 -25.41 47.81 17.24
N LEU A 71 -25.02 46.81 18.02
CA LEU A 71 -25.00 45.40 17.64
C LEU A 71 -26.39 44.79 17.87
N HIS A 72 -27.12 44.53 16.80
CA HIS A 72 -28.42 43.89 16.85
C HIS A 72 -28.22 42.38 16.73
N LEU A 73 -28.56 41.62 17.76
CA LEU A 73 -28.14 40.22 17.90
C LEU A 73 -29.35 39.31 18.16
N SER A 74 -29.43 38.22 17.40
CA SER A 74 -30.46 37.19 17.55
C SER A 74 -29.83 35.84 17.90
N PRO A 75 -30.47 34.99 18.75
CA PRO A 75 -29.94 33.67 19.06
C PRO A 75 -29.79 32.84 17.78
N ASP A 76 -28.58 32.35 17.54
CA ASP A 76 -28.28 31.44 16.45
C ASP A 76 -27.58 30.23 17.06
N ALA A 77 -27.92 29.02 16.64
CA ALA A 77 -27.32 27.77 17.13
C ALA A 77 -26.96 26.80 15.99
N HIS A 78 -27.08 27.25 14.74
CA HIS A 78 -26.89 26.43 13.55
C HIS A 78 -25.41 26.13 13.24
N PHE A 79 -24.47 26.75 13.97
CA PHE A 79 -23.03 26.55 13.83
C PHE A 79 -22.43 25.50 14.82
N ILE A 80 -23.25 24.78 15.61
CA ILE A 80 -22.74 23.67 16.48
C ILE A 80 -23.33 22.31 16.09
N ALA A 81 -22.47 21.38 15.68
CA ALA A 81 -22.77 19.96 15.47
C ALA A 81 -23.06 19.22 16.81
N PRO A 82 -23.97 18.22 16.85
CA PRO A 82 -24.27 17.50 18.08
C PRO A 82 -23.12 16.54 18.45
N ALA A 83 -22.54 16.76 19.64
CA ALA A 83 -21.66 15.86 20.40
C ALA A 83 -20.29 15.48 19.76
N PHE A 84 -19.19 16.09 20.21
CA PHE A 84 -17.86 15.45 20.12
C PHE A 84 -16.84 16.03 21.11
N ALA A 85 -15.96 15.16 21.64
CA ALA A 85 -14.88 15.52 22.57
C ALA A 85 -13.55 15.67 21.81
N ALA A 86 -13.05 16.90 21.67
CA ALA A 86 -11.72 17.17 21.13
C ALA A 86 -10.64 16.90 22.19
N HIS A 87 -9.57 16.18 21.84
CA HIS A 87 -8.39 16.00 22.70
C HIS A 87 -7.30 16.99 22.26
N TYR A 88 -7.11 18.05 23.05
CA TYR A 88 -6.00 18.99 22.90
C TYR A 88 -4.76 18.44 23.62
N LEU A 89 -3.70 18.15 22.88
CA LEU A 89 -2.39 17.86 23.49
C LEU A 89 -1.82 19.16 24.05
N GLY A 90 -1.87 19.36 25.36
CA GLY A 90 -1.48 20.67 25.90
C GLY A 90 -1.99 21.03 27.28
N VAL A 91 -3.20 20.60 27.61
CA VAL A 91 -3.96 21.10 28.78
C VAL A 91 -3.85 20.10 29.93
N ALA A 92 -3.63 20.61 31.15
CA ALA A 92 -3.48 19.80 32.36
C ALA A 92 -4.68 18.84 32.57
N PRO A 93 -4.45 17.60 33.04
CA PRO A 93 -5.51 16.64 33.28
C PRO A 93 -6.38 17.14 34.45
N GLY A 94 -7.54 17.71 34.11
CA GLY A 94 -8.46 18.33 35.07
C GLY A 94 -9.33 19.46 34.51
N ALA A 95 -8.99 20.03 33.35
CA ALA A 95 -9.79 21.09 32.71
C ALA A 95 -10.71 20.59 31.58
N ALA A 96 -10.89 19.28 31.43
CA ALA A 96 -11.92 18.72 30.55
C ALA A 96 -13.26 18.72 31.27
N ARG A 97 -13.99 19.84 31.27
CA ARG A 97 -15.42 19.82 31.57
C ARG A 97 -16.17 19.38 30.30
N PRO A 98 -17.07 18.37 30.39
CA PRO A 98 -18.08 18.21 29.36
C PRO A 98 -18.97 19.46 29.45
N LEU A 99 -19.09 20.23 28.38
CA LEU A 99 -20.05 21.33 28.26
C LEU A 99 -21.23 20.88 27.38
N PRO A 100 -22.23 20.17 27.93
CA PRO A 100 -23.52 20.13 27.29
C PRO A 100 -24.17 21.50 27.48
N GLY A 101 -24.40 22.23 26.38
CA GLY A 101 -25.30 23.39 26.41
C GLY A 101 -24.87 24.66 25.68
N LEU A 102 -23.67 24.78 25.09
CA LEU A 102 -23.18 26.05 24.49
C LEU A 102 -24.07 26.67 23.39
N ARG A 103 -25.09 25.98 22.88
CA ARG A 103 -26.03 26.50 21.86
C ARG A 103 -26.75 27.79 22.27
N HIS A 104 -27.00 28.03 23.55
CA HIS A 104 -27.67 29.27 24.02
C HIS A 104 -26.73 30.48 24.08
N CYS A 105 -25.45 30.30 23.79
CA CYS A 105 -24.42 31.32 24.01
C CYS A 105 -24.17 32.26 22.83
N PHE A 106 -24.58 31.88 21.62
CA PHE A 106 -24.13 32.56 20.40
C PHE A 106 -25.26 33.29 19.72
N TYR A 107 -24.88 34.43 19.15
CA TYR A 107 -25.79 35.34 18.53
C TYR A 107 -25.17 35.87 17.24
N SER A 108 -26.00 36.07 16.23
CA SER A 108 -25.65 36.70 14.96
C SER A 108 -26.59 37.86 14.66
N GLY A 109 -26.11 38.82 13.88
CA GLY A 109 -26.93 39.91 13.35
C GLY A 109 -26.09 41.02 12.73
N ASP A 110 -26.51 42.27 12.92
CA ASP A 110 -26.01 43.44 12.20
C ASP A 110 -25.48 44.54 13.14
N VAL A 111 -24.82 45.53 12.55
CA VAL A 111 -24.30 46.73 13.21
C VAL A 111 -25.01 47.95 12.63
N ASN A 112 -25.61 48.78 13.48
CA ASN A 112 -26.27 50.03 13.11
C ASN A 112 -27.40 49.85 12.07
N ALA A 113 -28.05 48.68 12.00
CA ALA A 113 -29.04 48.34 10.97
C ALA A 113 -28.50 48.39 9.52
N ASP A 114 -27.18 48.39 9.34
CA ASP A 114 -26.54 48.36 8.03
C ASP A 114 -26.56 46.93 7.45
N ARG A 115 -27.15 46.76 6.27
CA ARG A 115 -27.31 45.45 5.61
C ARG A 115 -25.99 44.84 5.13
N GLU A 116 -24.95 45.65 4.97
CA GLU A 116 -23.60 45.18 4.58
C GLU A 116 -22.69 44.94 5.79
N SER A 117 -23.19 45.21 7.00
CA SER A 117 -22.50 44.94 8.26
C SER A 117 -22.83 43.54 8.77
N PHE A 118 -22.01 43.04 9.68
CA PHE A 118 -22.27 41.77 10.36
C PHE A 118 -21.75 41.81 11.79
N ALA A 119 -22.39 41.07 12.68
CA ALA A 119 -21.93 40.82 14.03
C ALA A 119 -22.14 39.33 14.38
N ALA A 120 -21.10 38.69 14.90
CA ALA A 120 -21.14 37.30 15.35
C ALA A 120 -20.43 37.20 16.71
N LEU A 121 -21.21 36.96 17.77
CA LEU A 121 -20.77 37.15 19.15
C LEU A 121 -21.27 36.02 20.06
N SER A 122 -20.41 35.56 20.95
CA SER A 122 -20.77 34.76 22.12
C SER A 122 -21.02 35.69 23.30
N LEU A 123 -22.11 35.46 24.04
CA LEU A 123 -22.45 36.18 25.28
C LEU A 123 -22.08 35.39 26.54
N CYS A 124 -21.70 34.12 26.41
CA CYS A 124 -21.28 33.30 27.55
C CYS A 124 -19.86 33.68 28.00
N GLY A 125 -19.75 34.26 29.19
CA GLY A 125 -18.48 34.79 29.71
C GLY A 125 -18.13 36.20 29.20
N GLY A 126 -19.14 36.96 28.73
CA GLY A 126 -18.99 38.32 28.18
C GLY A 126 -18.98 38.36 26.65
N LEU A 127 -19.17 39.54 26.05
CA LEU A 127 -19.16 39.72 24.58
C LEU A 127 -17.82 39.29 23.98
N ARG A 128 -17.83 38.21 23.19
CA ARG A 128 -16.64 37.73 22.49
C ARG A 128 -16.98 37.37 21.06
N GLY A 129 -16.24 37.90 20.10
CA GLY A 129 -16.42 37.59 18.69
C GLY A 129 -16.02 38.78 17.81
N ALA A 130 -16.63 38.90 16.64
CA ALA A 130 -16.25 39.93 15.67
C ALA A 130 -17.47 40.60 15.05
N PHE A 131 -17.29 41.84 14.61
CA PHE A 131 -18.25 42.54 13.78
C PHE A 131 -17.53 43.39 12.72
N GLY A 132 -18.16 43.56 11.57
CA GLY A 132 -17.66 44.38 10.47
C GLY A 132 -18.62 45.52 10.18
N TYR A 133 -18.09 46.74 10.04
CA TYR A 133 -18.86 47.94 9.69
C TYR A 133 -18.04 48.85 8.78
N ARG A 134 -18.64 49.31 7.67
CA ARG A 134 -18.00 50.20 6.66
C ARG A 134 -16.62 49.76 6.16
N GLY A 135 -16.42 48.43 6.02
CA GLY A 135 -15.18 47.86 5.48
C GLY A 135 -14.00 47.78 6.46
N ALA A 136 -14.22 48.12 7.74
CA ALA A 136 -13.30 47.85 8.84
C ALA A 136 -13.81 46.65 9.67
N GLU A 137 -12.87 45.79 10.09
CA GLU A 137 -13.17 44.65 10.96
C GLU A 137 -12.76 44.94 12.40
N TYR A 138 -13.65 44.60 13.32
CA TYR A 138 -13.48 44.81 14.76
C TYR A 138 -13.60 43.48 15.50
N LEU A 139 -12.60 43.15 16.31
CA LEU A 139 -12.60 41.98 17.19
C LEU A 139 -12.84 42.42 18.63
N ILE A 140 -13.87 41.87 19.29
CA ILE A 140 -14.19 42.15 20.70
C ILE A 140 -13.91 40.93 21.59
N SER A 141 -13.27 41.17 22.73
CA SER A 141 -12.95 40.13 23.72
C SER A 141 -12.98 40.66 25.15
N PRO A 142 -13.44 39.88 26.15
CA PRO A 142 -13.47 40.32 27.55
C PRO A 142 -12.06 40.41 28.15
N LEU A 143 -11.80 41.43 28.97
CA LEU A 143 -10.56 41.54 29.75
C LEU A 143 -10.62 40.59 30.97
N ALA A 144 -9.48 40.01 31.37
CA ALA A 144 -9.42 39.00 32.42
C ALA A 144 -9.96 39.52 33.77
N GLY A 145 -11.07 38.93 34.24
CA GLY A 145 -11.69 39.21 35.54
C GLY A 145 -13.11 39.81 35.53
N GLY A 146 -13.72 40.09 34.37
CA GLY A 146 -15.07 40.67 34.29
C GLY A 146 -16.18 39.66 33.97
N ALA A 147 -17.18 39.52 34.84
CA ALA A 147 -18.48 38.91 34.51
C ALA A 147 -19.29 39.84 33.57
N ALA A 148 -20.43 39.35 33.04
CA ALA A 148 -21.29 40.05 32.08
C ALA A 148 -21.57 41.52 32.51
N GLY A 149 -20.89 42.48 31.85
CA GLY A 149 -20.86 43.90 32.18
C GLY A 149 -19.46 44.52 32.36
N GLY A 150 -18.38 43.72 32.36
CA GLY A 150 -16.99 44.20 32.44
C GLY A 150 -16.44 44.81 31.15
N ALA A 151 -15.24 45.41 31.22
CA ALA A 151 -14.57 46.02 30.08
C ALA A 151 -14.05 45.00 29.05
N HIS A 152 -14.15 45.34 27.77
CA HIS A 152 -13.75 44.54 26.62
C HIS A 152 -12.65 45.24 25.84
N ARG A 153 -11.78 44.46 25.20
CA ARG A 153 -10.82 44.94 24.22
C ARG A 153 -11.44 44.87 22.84
N LEU A 154 -11.48 46.00 22.14
CA LEU A 154 -11.92 46.11 20.74
C LEU A 154 -10.71 46.43 19.85
N GLN A 155 -10.41 45.56 18.88
CA GLN A 155 -9.23 45.70 18.00
C GLN A 155 -9.63 45.85 16.52
N ARG A 156 -9.06 46.83 15.81
CA ARG A 156 -9.32 47.13 14.38
C ARG A 156 -8.19 46.57 13.50
N ARG A 157 -8.49 45.84 12.42
CA ARG A 157 -7.45 45.23 11.52
C ARG A 157 -7.22 46.02 10.23
N SER A 158 -5.94 46.23 9.85
CA SER A 158 -5.50 46.79 8.56
C SER A 158 -4.70 45.77 7.70
N PRO A 159 -4.81 45.75 6.35
CA PRO A 159 -4.32 44.62 5.53
C PRO A 159 -2.92 44.82 4.90
N GLY A 160 -2.04 43.82 4.99
CA GLY A 160 -0.70 43.73 4.35
C GLY A 160 -0.67 43.16 2.91
N ARG A 161 0.49 43.23 2.24
CA ARG A 161 0.74 43.11 0.77
C ARG A 161 0.83 41.66 0.18
N PRO A 162 0.67 41.46 -1.16
CA PRO A 162 0.58 40.14 -1.83
C PRO A 162 1.70 39.80 -2.86
N VAL A 163 1.89 38.50 -3.18
CA VAL A 163 2.79 37.93 -4.21
C VAL A 163 2.00 37.05 -5.20
N GLY A 164 2.40 37.05 -6.48
CA GLY A 164 1.59 36.70 -7.66
C GLY A 164 1.55 35.24 -8.15
N ALA A 165 0.72 35.04 -9.18
CA ALA A 165 0.21 33.77 -9.70
C ALA A 165 1.20 32.91 -10.50
N GLY A 166 1.36 31.65 -10.08
CA GLY A 166 1.98 30.53 -10.79
C GLY A 166 1.16 29.25 -10.59
N ALA A 167 1.18 28.34 -11.56
CA ALA A 167 0.41 27.09 -11.52
C ALA A 167 1.03 26.04 -10.60
N SER A 168 0.26 25.53 -9.62
CA SER A 168 0.70 24.57 -8.59
C SER A 168 1.10 23.20 -9.13
N ARG A 169 2.14 22.57 -8.55
CA ARG A 169 2.78 21.30 -8.97
C ARG A 169 3.13 20.42 -7.77
N CYS A 170 2.83 19.12 -7.79
CA CYS A 170 3.25 18.20 -6.71
C CYS A 170 4.69 17.69 -6.90
N ALA A 171 5.49 17.68 -5.82
CA ALA A 171 6.92 17.38 -5.86
C ALA A 171 7.25 15.92 -5.48
N VAL A 172 6.82 14.95 -6.29
CA VAL A 172 7.31 13.57 -6.22
C VAL A 172 8.14 13.27 -7.47
N GLY A 173 9.35 12.76 -7.29
CA GLY A 173 10.22 12.37 -8.40
C GLY A 173 9.56 11.29 -9.26
N SER A 174 9.49 11.51 -10.57
CA SER A 174 8.83 10.66 -11.59
C SER A 174 9.50 9.28 -11.80
N GLY A 175 10.19 8.75 -10.79
CA GLY A 175 10.87 7.47 -10.86
C GLY A 175 9.87 6.32 -10.96
N LEU A 176 9.85 5.64 -12.10
CA LEU A 176 9.14 4.38 -12.27
C LEU A 176 9.69 3.37 -11.26
N THR A 177 8.85 2.90 -10.34
CA THR A 177 9.20 1.71 -9.57
C THR A 177 9.05 0.48 -10.48
N PRO A 178 9.91 -0.55 -10.35
CA PRO A 178 9.73 -1.81 -11.08
C PRO A 178 8.34 -2.44 -10.91
N GLY A 179 7.65 -2.13 -9.80
CA GLY A 179 6.27 -2.52 -9.54
C GLY A 179 5.25 -1.89 -10.50
N VAL A 180 5.39 -0.59 -10.83
CA VAL A 180 4.47 0.12 -11.74
C VAL A 180 4.56 -0.44 -13.16
N LEU A 181 5.77 -0.65 -13.68
CA LEU A 181 5.98 -1.23 -15.01
C LEU A 181 5.35 -2.64 -15.11
N GLN A 182 5.47 -3.44 -14.05
CA GLN A 182 4.94 -4.80 -14.01
C GLN A 182 3.41 -4.88 -13.80
N ALA A 183 2.80 -3.88 -13.16
CA ALA A 183 1.35 -3.76 -13.04
C ALA A 183 0.69 -3.48 -14.40
N LEU A 184 1.33 -2.64 -15.21
CA LEU A 184 0.83 -2.16 -16.50
C LEU A 184 0.94 -3.20 -17.63
N ASP A 185 1.93 -4.10 -17.55
CA ASP A 185 2.14 -5.17 -18.54
C ASP A 185 0.91 -6.08 -18.74
N LYS A 186 0.06 -6.23 -17.71
CA LYS A 186 -1.16 -7.06 -17.71
C LYS A 186 -2.31 -6.51 -18.57
N TYR A 187 -2.16 -5.31 -19.13
CA TYR A 187 -3.19 -4.65 -19.94
C TYR A 187 -2.87 -4.70 -21.45
N ARG A 188 -1.80 -5.39 -21.85
CA ARG A 188 -1.48 -5.72 -23.24
C ARG A 188 -2.20 -7.02 -23.68
N GLY A 189 -3.24 -6.91 -24.52
CA GLY A 189 -3.83 -8.01 -25.33
C GLY A 189 -5.06 -8.77 -24.77
N ARG A 190 -6.14 -8.90 -25.58
CA ARG A 190 -7.50 -9.43 -25.27
C ARG A 190 -7.78 -10.86 -25.82
N GLY A 191 -8.64 -11.66 -25.15
CA GLY A 191 -9.61 -12.60 -25.79
C GLY A 191 -9.59 -14.13 -25.49
N GLY A 192 -10.71 -14.77 -25.04
CA GLY A 192 -11.07 -16.24 -25.22
C GLY A 192 -11.70 -17.16 -24.08
N GLY A 193 -13.03 -17.31 -23.88
CA GLY A 193 -13.80 -17.78 -22.66
C GLY A 193 -13.75 -19.23 -22.04
N GLY A 194 -14.54 -19.46 -20.95
CA GLY A 194 -14.88 -20.79 -20.34
C GLY A 194 -14.80 -21.01 -18.78
N LYS A 195 -15.95 -21.13 -18.07
CA LYS A 195 -16.21 -21.14 -16.59
C LYS A 195 -15.50 -22.23 -15.70
N GLY A 196 -15.33 -21.94 -14.38
CA GLY A 196 -15.22 -22.98 -13.31
C GLY A 196 -14.68 -22.57 -11.90
N GLY A 197 -15.58 -22.41 -10.91
CA GLY A 197 -15.51 -22.94 -9.51
C GLY A 197 -14.44 -22.60 -8.43
N ARG A 198 -14.73 -21.59 -7.59
CA ARG A 198 -14.43 -21.29 -6.13
C ARG A 198 -13.07 -21.58 -5.46
N ALA A 199 -12.36 -20.49 -5.14
CA ALA A 199 -12.08 -19.95 -3.78
C ALA A 199 -11.83 -18.43 -3.87
N LYS A 200 -12.33 -17.61 -2.92
CA LYS A 200 -12.31 -16.12 -2.98
C LYS A 200 -10.87 -15.55 -2.90
N ARG A 201 -10.23 -15.31 -4.06
CA ARG A 201 -9.02 -14.46 -4.25
C ARG A 201 -9.15 -13.78 -5.62
N PHE A 202 -8.65 -12.54 -5.77
CA PHE A 202 -8.94 -11.63 -6.91
C PHE A 202 -10.41 -11.20 -6.99
N ALA A 203 -10.94 -10.84 -5.82
CA ALA A 203 -12.27 -10.31 -5.66
C ALA A 203 -12.19 -8.81 -5.38
N SER A 204 -13.13 -8.07 -5.95
CA SER A 204 -13.47 -6.75 -5.46
C SER A 204 -14.04 -6.94 -4.05
N VAL A 205 -13.34 -6.44 -3.05
CA VAL A 205 -13.70 -6.53 -1.62
C VAL A 205 -13.56 -5.13 -1.06
N PRO A 206 -14.52 -4.66 -0.23
CA PRO A 206 -14.42 -3.38 0.45
C PRO A 206 -13.07 -3.21 1.14
N ARG A 207 -12.45 -2.05 0.94
CA ARG A 207 -11.23 -1.64 1.61
C ARG A 207 -11.51 -0.43 2.49
N TYR A 208 -11.22 -0.53 3.77
CA TYR A 208 -11.40 0.56 4.71
C TYR A 208 -10.03 1.18 4.98
N VAL A 209 -9.93 2.50 4.84
CA VAL A 209 -8.69 3.26 5.08
C VAL A 209 -8.88 4.02 6.38
N GLU A 210 -8.38 3.46 7.47
CA GLU A 210 -8.40 4.08 8.79
C GLU A 210 -7.39 5.24 8.81
N THR A 211 -7.90 6.46 8.91
CA THR A 211 -7.10 7.66 8.71
C THR A 211 -7.01 8.49 9.98
N LEU A 212 -5.78 8.80 10.41
CA LEU A 212 -5.49 9.86 11.37
C LEU A 212 -5.40 11.20 10.62
N VAL A 213 -6.15 12.20 11.07
CA VAL A 213 -6.04 13.57 10.57
C VAL A 213 -5.39 14.46 11.62
N VAL A 214 -4.35 15.19 11.22
CA VAL A 214 -3.57 16.08 12.09
C VAL A 214 -3.56 17.48 11.51
N ALA A 215 -3.79 18.49 12.34
CA ALA A 215 -3.64 19.89 11.98
C ALA A 215 -2.59 20.54 12.90
N ASP A 216 -1.65 21.27 12.31
CA ASP A 216 -0.62 21.98 13.07
C ASP A 216 -1.12 23.31 13.65
N GLU A 217 -0.23 24.01 14.37
CA GLU A 217 -0.56 25.29 15.03
C GLU A 217 -1.01 26.36 14.02
N SER A 218 -0.46 26.35 12.81
CA SER A 218 -0.82 27.32 11.77
C SER A 218 -2.27 27.15 11.31
N MET A 219 -2.75 25.91 11.19
CA MET A 219 -4.14 25.60 10.89
C MET A 219 -5.08 26.05 12.00
N VAL A 220 -4.72 25.77 13.26
CA VAL A 220 -5.50 26.17 14.45
C VAL A 220 -5.63 27.69 14.54
N LYS A 221 -4.54 28.43 14.27
CA LYS A 221 -4.55 29.90 14.27
C LYS A 221 -5.42 30.49 13.16
N PHE A 222 -5.42 29.88 11.98
CA PHE A 222 -6.13 30.41 10.82
C PHE A 222 -7.64 30.14 10.87
N HIS A 223 -8.02 28.89 11.13
CA HIS A 223 -9.43 28.45 11.06
C HIS A 223 -10.17 28.58 12.40
N GLY A 224 -9.45 28.69 13.52
CA GLY A 224 -10.06 28.81 14.85
C GLY A 224 -10.98 27.62 15.17
N ASP A 225 -12.18 27.93 15.67
CA ASP A 225 -13.15 26.92 16.11
C ASP A 225 -13.78 26.12 14.94
N ASP A 226 -13.76 26.64 13.70
CA ASP A 226 -14.31 25.93 12.53
C ASP A 226 -13.37 24.88 11.94
N LEU A 227 -12.10 24.83 12.39
CA LEU A 227 -11.06 23.96 11.82
C LEU A 227 -11.49 22.50 11.71
N GLN A 228 -12.17 21.99 12.72
CA GLN A 228 -12.61 20.59 12.73
C GLN A 228 -13.69 20.34 11.67
N HIS A 229 -14.68 21.21 11.54
CA HIS A 229 -15.73 21.08 10.52
C HIS A 229 -15.14 21.21 9.11
N TYR A 230 -14.23 22.16 8.94
CA TYR A 230 -13.48 22.38 7.72
C TYR A 230 -12.71 21.13 7.27
N LEU A 231 -11.87 20.57 8.14
CA LEU A 231 -11.09 19.37 7.80
C LEU A 231 -11.97 18.14 7.56
N LEU A 232 -13.07 17.98 8.31
CA LEU A 232 -14.04 16.91 8.04
C LEU A 232 -14.71 17.08 6.67
N THR A 233 -14.97 18.32 6.23
CA THR A 233 -15.51 18.61 4.90
C THR A 233 -14.50 18.26 3.79
N LEU A 234 -13.22 18.56 3.99
CA LEU A 234 -12.16 18.14 3.07
C LEU A 234 -12.09 16.61 2.95
N MET A 235 -12.07 15.92 4.10
CA MET A 235 -12.03 14.46 4.15
C MET A 235 -13.29 13.82 3.55
N ALA A 236 -14.46 14.41 3.75
CA ALA A 236 -15.71 13.96 3.13
C ALA A 236 -15.65 14.07 1.60
N THR A 237 -15.06 15.16 1.09
CA THR A 237 -14.87 15.37 -0.35
C THR A 237 -13.87 14.37 -0.93
N ALA A 238 -12.74 14.16 -0.27
CA ALA A 238 -11.77 13.13 -0.66
C ALA A 238 -12.39 11.72 -0.63
N ALA A 239 -13.15 11.39 0.42
CA ALA A 239 -13.86 10.12 0.53
C ALA A 239 -14.87 9.91 -0.62
N ARG A 240 -15.59 10.96 -1.04
CA ARG A 240 -16.48 10.90 -2.22
C ARG A 240 -15.72 10.65 -3.51
N LEU A 241 -14.52 11.23 -3.69
CA LEU A 241 -13.67 10.97 -4.85
C LEU A 241 -13.24 9.49 -4.91
N TYR A 242 -12.87 8.89 -3.78
CA TYR A 242 -12.52 7.46 -3.71
C TYR A 242 -13.71 6.50 -3.81
N LYS A 243 -14.93 6.99 -3.61
CA LYS A 243 -16.17 6.25 -3.91
C LYS A 243 -16.56 6.31 -5.39
N HIS A 244 -15.95 7.18 -6.19
CA HIS A 244 -16.32 7.36 -7.60
C HIS A 244 -16.01 6.09 -8.43
N PRO A 245 -16.93 5.60 -9.29
CA PRO A 245 -16.76 4.33 -10.03
C PRO A 245 -15.53 4.28 -10.94
N SER A 246 -14.99 5.43 -11.36
CA SER A 246 -13.78 5.51 -12.20
C SER A 246 -12.53 4.91 -11.53
N ILE A 247 -12.47 4.80 -10.19
CA ILE A 247 -11.35 4.16 -9.47
C ILE A 247 -11.40 2.62 -9.55
N ARG A 248 -12.54 2.05 -9.96
CA ARG A 248 -12.79 0.62 -10.17
C ARG A 248 -12.60 -0.29 -8.95
N ASN A 249 -12.61 0.28 -7.74
CA ASN A 249 -12.43 -0.43 -6.48
C ASN A 249 -13.35 0.15 -5.37
N PRO A 250 -13.93 -0.68 -4.50
CA PRO A 250 -14.73 -0.22 -3.36
C PRO A 250 -13.81 0.22 -2.22
N ILE A 251 -13.48 1.51 -2.17
CA ILE A 251 -12.58 2.08 -1.15
C ILE A 251 -13.39 3.04 -0.27
N GLN A 252 -13.25 2.89 1.04
CA GLN A 252 -13.92 3.70 2.04
C GLN A 252 -12.89 4.34 2.95
N ILE A 253 -12.76 5.66 2.84
CA ILE A 253 -11.93 6.45 3.78
C ILE A 253 -12.74 6.67 5.05
N SER A 254 -12.14 6.33 6.19
CA SER A 254 -12.75 6.44 7.51
C SER A 254 -11.80 7.20 8.43
N VAL A 255 -12.23 8.35 8.93
CA VAL A 255 -11.44 9.10 9.92
C VAL A 255 -11.64 8.43 11.27
N VAL A 256 -10.57 7.91 11.86
CA VAL A 256 -10.62 7.19 13.16
C VAL A 256 -10.17 8.07 14.31
N LYS A 257 -9.32 9.07 14.03
CA LYS A 257 -8.80 9.98 15.03
C LYS A 257 -8.46 11.34 14.42
N PHE A 258 -8.60 12.37 15.25
CA PHE A 258 -8.32 13.75 14.90
C PHE A 258 -7.42 14.36 15.97
N LEU A 259 -6.34 15.04 15.58
CA LEU A 259 -5.39 15.68 16.49
C LEU A 259 -5.13 17.12 16.07
N LEU A 260 -5.41 18.04 16.99
CA LEU A 260 -5.13 19.47 16.84
C LEU A 260 -3.92 19.85 17.69
N ILE A 261 -2.89 20.38 17.05
CA ILE A 261 -1.65 20.79 17.71
C ILE A 261 -1.73 22.29 17.95
N GLY A 262 -2.01 22.70 19.19
CA GLY A 262 -2.07 24.12 19.56
C GLY A 262 -0.73 24.72 19.99
N GLN A 263 0.32 23.89 20.13
CA GLN A 263 1.67 24.31 20.51
C GLN A 263 2.69 23.54 19.67
N ASP A 264 3.55 24.27 18.94
CA ASP A 264 4.55 23.73 18.01
C ASP A 264 5.50 22.69 18.64
N ASP A 265 5.83 22.82 19.92
CA ASP A 265 6.78 21.94 20.63
C ASP A 265 6.24 20.52 20.85
N LYS A 266 4.92 20.31 20.75
CA LYS A 266 4.28 18.99 20.92
C LYS A 266 4.02 18.28 19.59
N GLY A 267 4.15 18.99 18.47
CA GLY A 267 3.89 18.50 17.12
C GLY A 267 5.12 17.93 16.39
N PRO A 268 4.93 17.40 15.17
CA PRO A 268 6.04 17.16 14.25
C PRO A 268 6.64 18.51 13.83
N LYS A 269 7.96 18.56 13.63
CA LYS A 269 8.60 19.78 13.11
C LYS A 269 8.22 20.02 11.65
N VAL A 270 7.38 21.04 11.43
CA VAL A 270 6.97 21.53 10.11
C VAL A 270 7.95 22.59 9.63
N THR A 271 8.39 22.49 8.38
CA THR A 271 9.28 23.44 7.72
C THR A 271 8.80 23.67 6.29
N GLY A 272 9.27 24.75 5.65
CA GLY A 272 9.02 24.95 4.21
C GLY A 272 9.64 23.88 3.30
N ASN A 273 10.46 22.95 3.79
CA ASN A 273 10.93 21.82 3.00
C ASN A 273 9.94 20.65 3.12
N ALA A 274 9.19 20.37 2.06
CA ALA A 274 8.14 19.35 2.05
C ALA A 274 8.67 17.94 2.41
N ALA A 275 9.84 17.55 1.89
CA ALA A 275 10.44 16.24 2.13
C ALA A 275 10.88 16.06 3.59
N LEU A 276 11.44 17.11 4.19
CA LEU A 276 11.83 17.10 5.59
C LEU A 276 10.59 17.04 6.50
N THR A 277 9.57 17.82 6.19
CA THR A 277 8.28 17.84 6.90
C THR A 277 7.61 16.47 6.86
N LEU A 278 7.54 15.84 5.68
CA LEU A 278 7.02 14.48 5.51
C LEU A 278 7.79 13.50 6.40
N ARG A 279 9.13 13.47 6.31
CA ARG A 279 9.97 12.56 7.13
C ARG A 279 9.72 12.74 8.63
N ASN A 280 9.66 13.99 9.10
CA ASN A 280 9.41 14.30 10.51
C ASN A 280 8.02 13.83 10.94
N PHE A 281 7.00 14.09 10.12
CA PHE A 281 5.63 13.69 10.40
C PHE A 281 5.46 12.16 10.42
N CYS A 282 6.01 11.45 9.44
CA CYS A 282 5.98 9.98 9.38
C CYS A 282 6.63 9.34 10.62
N ALA A 283 7.77 9.88 11.06
CA ALA A 283 8.45 9.42 12.27
C ALA A 283 7.65 9.74 13.54
N TRP A 284 6.95 10.88 13.58
CA TRP A 284 6.11 11.29 14.70
C TRP A 284 4.84 10.44 14.79
N GLN A 285 4.04 10.34 13.72
CA GLN A 285 2.75 9.64 13.73
C GLN A 285 2.91 8.18 14.16
N LYS A 286 3.98 7.52 13.71
CA LYS A 286 4.26 6.12 14.07
C LYS A 286 4.42 5.92 15.58
N LYS A 287 5.00 6.89 16.29
CA LYS A 287 5.17 6.81 17.76
C LYS A 287 3.83 6.83 18.49
N TRP A 288 2.81 7.45 17.89
CA TRP A 288 1.47 7.58 18.47
C TRP A 288 0.51 6.47 18.02
N ASN A 289 0.84 5.76 16.93
CA ASN A 289 0.02 4.68 16.42
C ASN A 289 0.09 3.44 17.33
N LYS A 290 -0.98 2.65 17.33
CA LYS A 290 -1.08 1.42 18.11
C LYS A 290 -0.34 0.28 17.40
N VAL A 291 0.06 -0.73 18.16
CA VAL A 291 0.84 -1.87 17.63
C VAL A 291 -0.03 -2.86 16.86
N SER A 292 -1.33 -2.92 17.17
CA SER A 292 -2.28 -3.85 16.57
C SER A 292 -3.38 -3.09 15.83
N ASP A 293 -3.67 -3.54 14.61
CA ASP A 293 -4.79 -3.13 13.75
C ASP A 293 -6.15 -3.28 14.44
N LYS A 294 -6.32 -4.31 15.28
CA LYS A 294 -7.54 -4.53 16.08
C LYS A 294 -7.90 -3.42 17.09
N HIS A 295 -7.00 -2.47 17.34
CA HIS A 295 -7.28 -1.42 18.32
C HIS A 295 -8.16 -0.32 17.70
N PRO A 296 -9.24 0.16 18.37
CA PRO A 296 -10.18 1.14 17.77
C PRO A 296 -9.57 2.50 17.37
N GLU A 297 -8.44 2.86 17.98
CA GLU A 297 -7.65 4.06 17.64
C GLU A 297 -6.41 3.76 16.77
N TYR A 298 -6.30 2.56 16.19
CA TYR A 298 -5.29 2.29 15.17
C TYR A 298 -5.62 3.06 13.89
N TRP A 299 -4.62 3.40 13.09
CA TRP A 299 -4.81 3.94 11.75
C TRP A 299 -3.83 3.30 10.76
N ASP A 300 -4.30 3.09 9.52
CA ASP A 300 -3.50 2.64 8.39
C ASP A 300 -2.59 3.74 7.87
N THR A 301 -3.11 4.98 7.84
CA THR A 301 -2.42 6.13 7.27
C THR A 301 -2.70 7.41 8.05
N ALA A 302 -1.78 8.37 7.95
CA ALA A 302 -1.88 9.65 8.65
C ALA A 302 -1.69 10.84 7.70
N ILE A 303 -2.47 11.89 7.90
CA ILE A 303 -2.49 13.07 7.03
C ILE A 303 -2.27 14.32 7.89
N LEU A 304 -1.24 15.11 7.57
CA LEU A 304 -0.96 16.40 8.20
C LEU A 304 -1.41 17.55 7.30
N PHE A 305 -2.19 18.47 7.86
CA PHE A 305 -2.56 19.75 7.24
C PHE A 305 -1.78 20.90 7.88
N THR A 306 -1.28 21.82 7.04
CA THR A 306 -0.53 23.01 7.46
C THR A 306 -0.84 24.22 6.57
N LYS A 307 -0.83 25.44 7.12
CA LYS A 307 -0.80 26.71 6.35
C LYS A 307 0.63 27.14 5.97
N GLN A 308 1.64 26.36 6.35
CA GLN A 308 3.01 26.61 5.94
C GLN A 308 3.18 26.32 4.45
N ASP A 309 3.73 27.28 3.71
CA ASP A 309 4.11 27.12 2.30
C ASP A 309 5.15 26.00 2.17
N LEU A 310 4.80 24.92 1.45
CA LEU A 310 5.61 23.73 1.26
C LEU A 310 6.35 23.81 -0.08
N CYS A 311 7.67 23.77 -0.01
CA CYS A 311 8.55 23.80 -1.18
C CYS A 311 9.19 22.44 -1.44
N GLY A 312 9.23 22.08 -2.73
CA GLY A 312 10.08 21.01 -3.25
C GLY A 312 11.54 21.45 -3.37
N ALA A 313 12.38 20.60 -3.95
CA ALA A 313 13.81 20.89 -4.11
C ALA A 313 14.10 22.06 -5.07
N THR A 314 13.19 22.36 -6.00
CA THR A 314 13.41 23.32 -7.09
C THR A 314 12.35 24.42 -7.19
N THR A 315 11.14 24.21 -6.66
CA THR A 315 10.01 25.16 -6.74
C THR A 315 9.13 25.10 -5.49
N CYS A 316 8.49 26.22 -5.13
CA CYS A 316 7.51 26.30 -4.03
C CYS A 316 6.05 26.13 -4.49
N ASP A 317 5.83 25.54 -5.66
CA ASP A 317 4.48 25.27 -6.16
C ASP A 317 3.83 24.02 -5.51
N THR A 318 4.44 23.46 -4.45
CA THR A 318 4.13 22.11 -3.92
C THR A 318 3.03 22.11 -2.89
N LEU A 319 1.82 21.68 -3.29
CA LEU A 319 0.67 21.62 -2.37
C LEU A 319 0.67 20.39 -1.45
N GLY A 320 1.46 19.36 -1.74
CA GLY A 320 1.46 18.13 -0.96
C GLY A 320 2.62 17.20 -1.28
N MET A 321 2.87 16.25 -0.38
CA MET A 321 3.86 15.20 -0.57
C MET A 321 3.52 13.92 0.21
N ALA A 322 3.75 12.78 -0.43
CA ALA A 322 3.63 11.45 0.17
C ALA A 322 4.65 10.47 -0.41
N ASP A 323 4.92 9.40 0.33
CA ASP A 323 5.67 8.25 -0.18
C ASP A 323 4.79 7.37 -1.06
N VAL A 324 5.39 6.74 -2.08
CA VAL A 324 4.66 5.90 -3.04
C VAL A 324 4.54 4.45 -2.56
N GLY A 325 3.31 3.94 -2.48
CA GLY A 325 3.02 2.52 -2.23
C GLY A 325 3.25 2.05 -0.80
N THR A 326 3.12 2.95 0.17
CA THR A 326 3.44 2.73 1.58
C THR A 326 2.22 2.54 2.47
N MET A 327 1.01 2.35 1.91
CA MET A 327 -0.24 2.24 2.67
C MET A 327 -0.18 1.31 3.89
N CYS A 328 0.36 0.09 3.74
CA CYS A 328 0.50 -0.86 4.84
C CYS A 328 1.93 -0.88 5.43
N ASP A 329 2.71 0.19 5.28
CA ASP A 329 3.98 0.40 5.98
C ASP A 329 3.78 1.41 7.13
N PRO A 330 3.70 0.95 8.40
CA PRO A 330 3.45 1.83 9.54
C PRO A 330 4.48 2.96 9.71
N LYS A 331 5.69 2.83 9.13
CA LYS A 331 6.74 3.85 9.23
C LYS A 331 6.61 4.95 8.17
N ARG A 332 5.92 4.67 7.07
CA ARG A 332 5.93 5.50 5.84
C ARG A 332 4.53 5.75 5.26
N SER A 333 3.48 5.24 5.88
CA SER A 333 2.09 5.52 5.50
C SER A 333 1.66 6.89 6.04
N CYS A 334 1.98 7.95 5.30
CA CYS A 334 1.83 9.33 5.73
C CYS A 334 1.81 10.29 4.52
N SER A 335 1.08 11.39 4.67
CA SER A 335 1.01 12.48 3.69
C SER A 335 1.03 13.83 4.39
N VAL A 336 1.62 14.84 3.75
CA VAL A 336 1.59 16.24 4.20
C VAL A 336 0.93 17.09 3.13
N ILE A 337 -0.02 17.93 3.53
CA ILE A 337 -0.85 18.77 2.65
C ILE A 337 -0.74 20.21 3.13
N GLU A 338 -0.38 21.10 2.20
CA GLU A 338 -0.56 22.54 2.35
C GLU A 338 -2.04 22.89 2.16
N ASP A 339 -2.60 23.63 3.10
CA ASP A 339 -3.99 24.03 3.07
C ASP A 339 -4.21 25.29 2.22
N ASP A 340 -4.89 25.08 1.10
CA ASP A 340 -5.26 26.08 0.10
C ASP A 340 -6.78 26.30 -0.04
N GLY A 341 -7.51 26.13 1.07
CA GLY A 341 -8.97 26.20 1.08
C GLY A 341 -9.63 24.88 0.65
N LEU A 342 -10.90 24.91 0.25
CA LEU A 342 -11.63 23.69 -0.15
C LEU A 342 -10.93 22.83 -1.23
N PRO A 343 -10.13 23.38 -2.17
CA PRO A 343 -9.33 22.59 -3.10
C PRO A 343 -8.35 21.61 -2.44
N SER A 344 -7.93 21.84 -1.19
CA SER A 344 -7.09 20.93 -0.40
C SER A 344 -7.62 19.50 -0.38
N ALA A 345 -8.95 19.30 -0.52
CA ALA A 345 -9.54 17.97 -0.63
C ALA A 345 -9.05 17.16 -1.84
N PHE A 346 -8.77 17.83 -2.97
CA PHE A 346 -8.22 17.21 -4.18
C PHE A 346 -6.76 16.85 -3.97
N THR A 347 -5.99 17.73 -3.32
CA THR A 347 -4.61 17.45 -2.91
C THR A 347 -4.56 16.26 -1.95
N THR A 348 -5.44 16.20 -0.95
CA THR A 348 -5.58 15.04 -0.05
C THR A 348 -5.84 13.76 -0.84
N ALA A 349 -6.75 13.79 -1.82
CA ALA A 349 -7.03 12.62 -2.64
C ALA A 349 -5.84 12.22 -3.54
N HIS A 350 -5.11 13.19 -4.07
CA HIS A 350 -3.90 12.97 -4.88
C HIS A 350 -2.79 12.30 -4.06
N GLU A 351 -2.45 12.86 -2.89
CA GLU A 351 -1.38 12.34 -2.03
C GLU A 351 -1.72 10.93 -1.49
N LEU A 352 -2.99 10.68 -1.15
CA LEU A 352 -3.42 9.33 -0.80
C LEU A 352 -3.29 8.36 -1.98
N GLY A 353 -3.42 8.85 -3.23
CA GLY A 353 -3.16 8.09 -4.45
C GLY A 353 -1.72 7.60 -4.52
N HIS A 354 -0.75 8.44 -4.17
CA HIS A 354 0.64 8.02 -4.03
C HIS A 354 0.82 6.95 -2.95
N VAL A 355 0.22 7.11 -1.77
CA VAL A 355 0.26 6.08 -0.72
C VAL A 355 -0.30 4.73 -1.21
N PHE A 356 -1.28 4.76 -2.13
CA PHE A 356 -1.82 3.61 -2.87
C PHE A 356 -0.97 3.11 -4.06
N ASN A 357 0.27 3.58 -4.18
CA ASN A 357 1.22 3.25 -5.24
C ASN A 357 0.89 3.84 -6.63
N MET A 358 0.00 4.82 -6.73
CA MET A 358 -0.30 5.47 -8.00
C MET A 358 0.80 6.48 -8.35
N PRO A 359 1.49 6.37 -9.51
CA PRO A 359 2.34 7.42 -10.03
C PRO A 359 1.49 8.53 -10.67
N HIS A 360 2.14 9.61 -11.09
CA HIS A 360 1.48 10.60 -11.94
C HIS A 360 1.04 10.00 -13.28
N ASP A 361 -0.07 10.48 -13.83
CA ASP A 361 -0.68 9.95 -15.06
C ASP A 361 0.16 10.17 -16.33
N ASN A 362 1.09 11.13 -16.30
CA ASN A 362 1.97 11.47 -17.44
C ASN A 362 3.24 10.63 -17.51
N VAL A 363 3.43 9.64 -16.63
CA VAL A 363 4.59 8.75 -16.73
C VAL A 363 4.52 7.92 -18.00
N LYS A 364 5.67 7.76 -18.68
CA LYS A 364 5.77 7.07 -19.97
C LYS A 364 5.11 5.68 -19.98
N ALA A 365 5.22 4.94 -18.87
CA ALA A 365 4.60 3.62 -18.74
C ALA A 365 3.06 3.66 -18.83
N CYS A 366 2.41 4.69 -18.27
CA CYS A 366 0.96 4.86 -18.43
C CYS A 366 0.61 5.20 -19.88
N GLU A 367 1.36 6.09 -20.51
CA GLU A 367 1.16 6.50 -21.90
C GLU A 367 1.35 5.34 -22.90
N GLU A 368 2.35 4.48 -22.69
CA GLU A 368 2.62 3.30 -23.54
C GLU A 368 1.50 2.25 -23.50
N VAL A 369 0.74 2.17 -22.40
CA VAL A 369 -0.27 1.13 -22.20
C VAL A 369 -1.68 1.63 -22.47
N PHE A 370 -1.99 2.88 -22.07
CA PHE A 370 -3.33 3.44 -22.19
C PHE A 370 -3.43 4.57 -23.23
N GLY A 371 -2.32 4.94 -23.86
CA GLY A 371 -2.22 6.08 -24.75
C GLY A 371 -2.16 7.41 -24.00
N ARG A 372 -1.97 8.50 -24.75
CA ARG A 372 -1.94 9.86 -24.19
C ARG A 372 -3.34 10.27 -23.74
N LEU A 373 -3.47 10.66 -22.47
CA LEU A 373 -4.74 11.12 -21.91
C LEU A 373 -5.13 12.47 -22.52
N LYS A 374 -6.42 12.63 -22.82
CA LYS A 374 -6.99 13.85 -23.43
C LYS A 374 -7.37 14.92 -22.40
N THR A 375 -7.54 14.52 -21.15
CA THR A 375 -8.01 15.33 -20.02
C THR A 375 -7.15 15.07 -18.79
N ASN A 376 -7.12 16.03 -17.86
CA ASN A 376 -6.43 15.86 -16.58
C ASN A 376 -7.31 15.05 -15.61
N HIS A 377 -6.69 14.14 -14.87
CA HIS A 377 -7.33 13.34 -13.83
C HIS A 377 -6.64 13.61 -12.47
N MET A 378 -7.07 12.93 -11.41
CA MET A 378 -6.62 13.17 -10.04
C MET A 378 -5.11 13.07 -9.90
N MET A 379 -4.47 12.09 -10.57
CA MET A 379 -3.03 11.87 -10.51
C MET A 379 -2.27 12.67 -11.58
N SER A 380 -2.86 13.72 -12.14
CA SER A 380 -2.12 14.70 -12.94
C SER A 380 -1.09 15.43 -12.05
N PRO A 381 0.13 15.69 -12.52
CA PRO A 381 1.14 16.45 -11.76
C PRO A 381 0.72 17.90 -11.48
N THR A 382 -0.31 18.40 -12.18
CA THR A 382 -0.96 19.69 -11.94
C THR A 382 -2.44 19.48 -11.65
N LEU A 383 -2.95 20.10 -10.58
CA LEU A 383 -4.35 19.94 -10.12
C LEU A 383 -5.36 20.83 -10.87
N ILE A 384 -5.03 21.24 -12.10
CA ILE A 384 -5.83 22.18 -12.89
C ILE A 384 -6.78 21.42 -13.82
N GLN A 385 -8.06 21.81 -13.84
CA GLN A 385 -9.08 21.29 -14.77
C GLN A 385 -9.26 19.76 -14.75
N ILE A 386 -9.34 19.18 -13.56
CA ILE A 386 -9.61 17.75 -13.37
C ILE A 386 -11.00 17.40 -13.93
N ASP A 387 -11.08 16.33 -14.73
CA ASP A 387 -12.34 15.76 -15.18
C ASP A 387 -13.16 15.24 -13.98
N ARG A 388 -14.19 15.99 -13.58
CA ARG A 388 -15.07 15.62 -12.46
C ARG A 388 -16.08 14.52 -12.79
N ALA A 389 -16.31 14.23 -14.08
CA ALA A 389 -17.13 13.09 -14.49
C ALA A 389 -16.34 11.78 -14.38
N ASN A 390 -15.02 11.82 -14.63
CA ASN A 390 -14.11 10.68 -14.46
C ASN A 390 -12.82 11.11 -13.73
N PRO A 391 -12.87 11.35 -12.41
CA PRO A 391 -11.74 11.88 -11.66
C PRO A 391 -10.50 10.99 -11.67
N TRP A 392 -10.64 9.68 -11.90
CA TRP A 392 -9.51 8.74 -11.91
C TRP A 392 -9.25 8.23 -13.33
N SER A 393 -7.98 8.23 -13.75
CA SER A 393 -7.58 7.71 -15.05
C SER A 393 -7.65 6.18 -15.08
N ALA A 394 -7.68 5.61 -16.28
CA ALA A 394 -7.56 4.16 -16.45
C ALA A 394 -6.24 3.62 -15.89
N CYS A 395 -5.16 4.42 -15.93
CA CYS A 395 -3.86 4.05 -15.36
C CYS A 395 -3.93 3.98 -13.84
N SER A 396 -4.46 5.02 -13.18
CA SER A 396 -4.59 5.05 -11.72
C SER A 396 -5.44 3.88 -11.22
N ALA A 397 -6.59 3.63 -11.87
CA ALA A 397 -7.48 2.53 -11.53
C ALA A 397 -6.84 1.14 -11.74
N ALA A 398 -6.01 0.99 -12.77
CA ALA A 398 -5.28 -0.25 -13.04
C ALA A 398 -4.23 -0.54 -11.97
N ILE A 399 -3.48 0.49 -11.55
CA ILE A 399 -2.37 0.37 -10.59
C ILE A 399 -2.89 0.07 -9.19
N ILE A 400 -3.92 0.78 -8.71
CA ILE A 400 -4.49 0.47 -7.39
C ILE A 400 -5.16 -0.91 -7.36
N THR A 401 -5.80 -1.32 -8.46
CA THR A 401 -6.37 -2.67 -8.57
C THR A 401 -5.27 -3.72 -8.38
N ASP A 402 -4.11 -3.53 -9.01
CA ASP A 402 -2.97 -4.42 -8.88
C ASP A 402 -2.38 -4.41 -7.47
N PHE A 403 -2.23 -3.23 -6.86
CA PHE A 403 -1.76 -3.06 -5.48
C PHE A 403 -2.64 -3.86 -4.49
N LEU A 404 -3.95 -3.71 -4.59
CA LEU A 404 -4.93 -4.41 -3.74
C LEU A 404 -4.99 -5.91 -4.02
N ASP A 405 -4.98 -6.32 -5.29
CA ASP A 405 -5.07 -7.74 -5.67
C ASP A 405 -3.79 -8.52 -5.36
N SER A 406 -2.63 -7.87 -5.39
CA SER A 406 -1.34 -8.45 -5.00
C SER A 406 -1.18 -8.59 -3.48
N GLY A 407 -2.08 -7.99 -2.70
CA GLY A 407 -2.09 -8.07 -1.22
C GLY A 407 -1.26 -6.99 -0.53
N HIS A 408 -0.83 -5.95 -1.25
CA HIS A 408 -0.12 -4.82 -0.66
C HIS A 408 -1.03 -3.92 0.18
N GLY A 409 -2.35 -4.01 -0.01
CA GLY A 409 -3.38 -3.32 0.79
C GLY A 409 -4.14 -4.23 1.75
N ASP A 410 -3.53 -5.33 2.24
CA ASP A 410 -4.23 -6.30 3.11
C ASP A 410 -4.51 -5.76 4.52
N CYS A 411 -3.85 -4.69 4.96
CA CYS A 411 -4.20 -3.97 6.20
C CYS A 411 -5.57 -3.27 6.12
N LEU A 412 -6.12 -3.08 4.92
CA LEU A 412 -7.37 -2.34 4.71
C LEU A 412 -8.61 -3.25 4.72
N LEU A 413 -8.48 -4.51 5.16
CA LEU A 413 -9.53 -5.52 5.03
C LEU A 413 -10.50 -5.51 6.20
N ASP A 414 -10.05 -5.06 7.37
CA ASP A 414 -10.85 -4.91 8.57
C ASP A 414 -11.63 -3.61 8.55
N GLN A 415 -12.78 -3.64 9.20
CA GLN A 415 -13.69 -2.52 9.27
C GLN A 415 -13.43 -1.74 10.56
N PRO A 416 -13.32 -0.40 10.50
CA PRO A 416 -13.06 0.41 11.68
C PRO A 416 -14.15 0.25 12.73
N ALA A 417 -13.74 0.11 14.00
CA ALA A 417 -14.66 -0.13 15.10
C ALA A 417 -15.52 1.10 15.45
N LYS A 418 -14.94 2.31 15.40
CA LYS A 418 -15.62 3.58 15.77
C LYS A 418 -15.16 4.75 14.88
N PRO A 419 -15.54 4.77 13.58
CA PRO A 419 -15.19 5.89 12.71
C PRO A 419 -15.94 7.17 13.11
N ILE A 420 -15.29 8.32 12.92
CA ILE A 420 -15.90 9.65 13.01
C ILE A 420 -16.79 9.85 11.78
N PRO A 421 -18.07 10.22 11.94
CA PRO A 421 -18.97 10.44 10.81
C PRO A 421 -18.53 11.66 9.99
N LEU A 422 -18.49 11.49 8.67
CA LEU A 422 -18.18 12.56 7.73
C LEU A 422 -19.47 13.28 7.28
N PRO A 423 -19.44 14.61 7.08
CA PRO A 423 -20.61 15.36 6.61
C PRO A 423 -21.17 14.83 5.28
N GLU A 424 -22.48 14.58 5.23
CA GLU A 424 -23.17 14.10 4.02
C GLU A 424 -23.55 15.23 3.05
N ASP A 425 -23.61 16.45 3.54
CA ASP A 425 -23.89 17.64 2.73
C ASP A 425 -22.73 17.97 1.77
N LEU A 426 -23.07 18.67 0.69
CA LEU A 426 -22.09 19.12 -0.29
C LEU A 426 -21.36 20.36 0.26
N PRO A 427 -20.03 20.52 0.06
CA PRO A 427 -19.29 21.60 0.71
C PRO A 427 -19.85 23.02 0.47
N GLY A 428 -20.41 23.28 -0.72
CA GLY A 428 -21.00 24.58 -1.06
C GLY A 428 -22.33 24.91 -0.36
N THR A 429 -22.93 23.98 0.38
CA THR A 429 -24.06 24.29 1.27
C THR A 429 -23.60 24.86 2.61
N SER A 430 -22.41 24.45 3.08
CA SER A 430 -21.80 24.95 4.32
C SER A 430 -20.91 26.18 4.07
N TYR A 431 -20.29 26.25 2.89
CA TYR A 431 -19.33 27.30 2.53
C TYR A 431 -19.87 28.13 1.36
N SER A 432 -20.35 29.33 1.66
CA SER A 432 -20.80 30.31 0.67
C SER A 432 -19.70 30.71 -0.31
N LEU A 433 -20.05 31.31 -1.45
CA LEU A 433 -19.08 31.75 -2.44
C LEU A 433 -18.05 32.75 -1.88
N ASN A 434 -18.48 33.62 -0.96
CA ASN A 434 -17.59 34.57 -0.28
C ASN A 434 -16.57 33.83 0.59
N GLN A 435 -17.03 32.90 1.43
CA GLN A 435 -16.15 32.10 2.28
C GLN A 435 -15.16 31.27 1.45
N GLN A 436 -15.58 30.75 0.29
CA GLN A 436 -14.68 30.04 -0.63
C GLN A 436 -13.52 30.94 -1.12
N CYS A 437 -13.79 32.22 -1.37
CA CYS A 437 -12.74 33.19 -1.72
C CYS A 437 -11.82 33.50 -0.53
N GLU A 438 -12.38 33.68 0.66
CA GLU A 438 -11.60 33.94 1.88
C GLU A 438 -10.69 32.78 2.25
N LEU A 439 -11.18 31.55 2.11
CA LEU A 439 -10.40 30.34 2.36
C LEU A 439 -9.23 30.19 1.37
N ALA A 440 -9.43 30.56 0.10
CA ALA A 440 -8.42 30.40 -0.96
C ALA A 440 -7.41 31.55 -1.04
N PHE A 441 -7.80 32.78 -0.70
CA PHE A 441 -6.97 33.98 -0.91
C PHE A 441 -6.80 34.84 0.34
N GLY A 442 -7.36 34.43 1.48
CA GLY A 442 -7.30 35.14 2.73
C GLY A 442 -8.53 36.01 3.01
N VAL A 443 -8.69 36.36 4.28
CA VAL A 443 -9.82 37.15 4.81
C VAL A 443 -10.00 38.46 4.02
N GLY A 444 -11.24 38.78 3.68
CA GLY A 444 -11.61 39.96 2.89
C GLY A 444 -11.57 39.79 1.37
N SER A 445 -11.22 38.61 0.85
CA SER A 445 -11.34 38.29 -0.57
C SER A 445 -12.79 37.99 -0.95
N LYS A 446 -13.33 38.73 -1.93
CA LYS A 446 -14.72 38.60 -2.40
C LYS A 446 -14.80 37.99 -3.81
N PRO A 447 -15.94 37.43 -4.23
CA PRO A 447 -16.12 36.91 -5.58
C PRO A 447 -16.08 38.04 -6.61
N CYS A 448 -15.47 37.76 -7.77
CA CYS A 448 -15.41 38.73 -8.85
C CYS A 448 -16.74 38.88 -9.60
N PRO A 449 -17.11 40.10 -10.04
CA PRO A 449 -18.31 40.33 -10.83
C PRO A 449 -18.20 39.73 -12.25
N TYR A 450 -19.34 39.35 -12.84
CA TYR A 450 -19.49 38.85 -14.23
C TYR A 450 -18.66 37.60 -14.59
N MET A 451 -18.77 36.55 -13.76
CA MET A 451 -18.03 35.29 -13.97
C MET A 451 -18.94 34.13 -14.38
N GLN A 452 -18.37 33.15 -15.09
CA GLN A 452 -19.07 31.91 -15.39
C GLN A 452 -19.31 31.11 -14.11
N TYR A 453 -20.58 30.91 -13.77
CA TYR A 453 -21.00 30.11 -12.62
C TYR A 453 -20.39 28.70 -12.67
N CYS A 454 -20.00 28.19 -11.50
CA CYS A 454 -19.53 26.81 -11.27
C CYS A 454 -18.24 26.38 -11.99
N ALA A 455 -17.75 27.10 -13.00
CA ALA A 455 -16.60 26.69 -13.80
C ALA A 455 -15.26 27.05 -13.14
N LYS A 456 -15.10 28.31 -12.69
CA LYS A 456 -13.87 28.81 -12.07
C LYS A 456 -14.20 29.80 -10.95
N LEU A 457 -13.55 29.63 -9.82
CA LEU A 457 -13.60 30.54 -8.69
C LEU A 457 -12.63 31.70 -8.96
N TRP A 458 -13.19 32.89 -9.14
CA TRP A 458 -12.46 34.14 -9.31
C TRP A 458 -12.75 35.03 -8.13
N CYS A 459 -11.69 35.49 -7.48
CA CYS A 459 -11.78 36.26 -6.26
C CYS A 459 -10.95 37.53 -6.36
N THR A 460 -11.36 38.55 -5.62
CA THR A 460 -10.65 39.82 -5.56
C THR A 460 -9.35 39.65 -4.78
N GLY A 461 -8.26 40.07 -5.38
CA GLY A 461 -6.95 40.23 -4.76
C GLY A 461 -6.48 41.67 -4.88
N LYS A 462 -5.34 41.95 -4.26
CA LYS A 462 -4.61 43.20 -4.46
C LYS A 462 -3.41 42.90 -5.34
N ALA A 463 -3.15 43.70 -6.36
CA ALA A 463 -1.88 43.68 -7.09
C ALA A 463 -1.43 45.12 -7.28
N ARG A 464 -0.25 45.46 -6.75
CA ARG A 464 0.31 46.84 -6.78
C ARG A 464 -0.67 47.93 -6.29
N GLY A 465 -1.54 47.60 -5.34
CA GLY A 465 -2.53 48.52 -4.77
C GLY A 465 -3.86 48.61 -5.54
N GLN A 466 -3.98 47.96 -6.70
CA GLN A 466 -5.22 47.86 -7.46
C GLN A 466 -5.96 46.55 -7.14
N ILE A 467 -7.29 46.61 -7.13
CA ILE A 467 -8.14 45.42 -7.00
C ILE A 467 -8.09 44.67 -8.33
N VAL A 468 -7.63 43.42 -8.29
CA VAL A 468 -7.57 42.54 -9.45
C VAL A 468 -8.32 41.25 -9.19
N CYS A 469 -8.85 40.64 -10.23
CA CYS A 469 -9.41 39.30 -10.14
C CYS A 469 -8.31 38.26 -10.32
N GLN A 470 -8.18 37.38 -9.34
CA GLN A 470 -7.25 36.26 -9.33
C GLN A 470 -7.99 34.94 -9.18
N THR A 471 -7.39 33.86 -9.65
CA THR A 471 -7.97 32.51 -9.60
C THR A 471 -6.86 31.48 -9.40
N ARG A 472 -7.19 30.38 -8.71
CA ARG A 472 -6.36 29.17 -8.64
C ARG A 472 -6.85 28.07 -9.59
N HIS A 473 -7.72 28.43 -10.54
CA HIS A 473 -8.33 27.54 -11.54
C HIS A 473 -9.20 26.40 -11.00
N PHE A 474 -9.63 26.46 -9.74
CA PHE A 474 -10.62 25.55 -9.17
C PHE A 474 -12.05 26.04 -9.42
N PRO A 475 -13.01 25.15 -9.68
CA PRO A 475 -14.43 25.49 -9.78
C PRO A 475 -15.02 25.83 -8.42
N TRP A 476 -16.26 26.34 -8.41
CA TRP A 476 -17.01 26.54 -7.16
C TRP A 476 -17.27 25.18 -6.52
N ALA A 477 -17.41 25.16 -5.19
CA ALA A 477 -17.74 23.95 -4.47
C ALA A 477 -19.10 23.39 -4.90
N ASP A 478 -19.21 22.06 -5.01
CA ASP A 478 -20.49 21.43 -5.27
C ASP A 478 -21.47 21.79 -4.15
N GLY A 479 -22.73 22.09 -4.48
CA GLY A 479 -23.75 22.62 -3.56
C GLY A 479 -23.89 24.15 -3.56
N THR A 480 -22.91 24.89 -4.10
CA THR A 480 -22.94 26.36 -4.14
C THR A 480 -24.09 26.85 -5.01
N GLY A 481 -24.90 27.80 -4.53
CA GLY A 481 -25.96 28.41 -5.33
C GLY A 481 -25.43 29.13 -6.57
N CYS A 482 -26.05 28.89 -7.74
CA CYS A 482 -25.66 29.51 -9.01
C CYS A 482 -26.83 30.20 -9.73
N GLY A 483 -27.93 30.44 -9.01
CA GLY A 483 -29.15 31.07 -9.49
C GLY A 483 -30.36 30.61 -8.70
N GLU A 484 -31.53 31.20 -8.95
CA GLU A 484 -32.77 30.77 -8.28
C GLU A 484 -33.05 29.28 -8.54
N GLY A 485 -33.18 28.50 -7.47
CA GLY A 485 -33.45 27.06 -7.52
C GLY A 485 -32.33 26.18 -8.12
N ARG A 486 -31.16 26.75 -8.42
CA ARG A 486 -30.04 26.08 -9.09
C ARG A 486 -28.77 26.08 -8.24
N PHE A 487 -27.96 25.04 -8.39
CA PHE A 487 -26.69 24.92 -7.67
C PHE A 487 -25.60 24.24 -8.49
N CYS A 488 -24.36 24.39 -8.06
CA CYS A 488 -23.20 23.82 -8.73
C CYS A 488 -23.06 22.32 -8.41
N LEU A 489 -22.94 21.48 -9.43
CA LEU A 489 -22.61 20.07 -9.28
C LEU A 489 -21.65 19.66 -10.40
N LYS A 490 -20.51 19.04 -10.05
CA LYS A 490 -19.48 18.62 -11.02
C LYS A 490 -19.02 19.76 -11.94
N GLY A 491 -19.01 20.99 -11.43
CA GLY A 491 -18.58 22.18 -12.19
C GLY A 491 -19.63 22.77 -13.14
N ALA A 492 -20.88 22.28 -13.13
CA ALA A 492 -21.99 22.81 -13.92
C ALA A 492 -23.12 23.33 -13.01
N CYS A 493 -23.84 24.36 -13.46
CA CYS A 493 -25.03 24.88 -12.77
C CYS A 493 -26.25 24.05 -13.15
N VAL A 494 -26.83 23.33 -12.18
CA VAL A 494 -27.92 22.36 -12.40
C VAL A 494 -29.13 22.67 -11.52
N GLU A 495 -30.31 22.25 -11.96
CA GLU A 495 -31.56 22.42 -11.21
C GLU A 495 -31.68 21.41 -10.06
N ARG A 496 -32.25 21.86 -8.93
CA ARG A 496 -32.33 21.07 -7.68
C ARG A 496 -33.14 19.78 -7.81
N HIS A 497 -34.12 19.73 -8.73
CA HIS A 497 -34.98 18.56 -8.97
C HIS A 497 -34.32 17.45 -9.82
N ASN A 498 -33.13 17.68 -10.41
CA ASN A 498 -32.47 16.73 -11.31
C ASN A 498 -31.48 15.75 -10.65
N ILE A 499 -31.34 15.77 -9.31
CA ILE A 499 -30.23 15.07 -8.63
C ILE A 499 -30.67 13.84 -7.85
N SER A 500 -31.97 13.73 -7.56
CA SER A 500 -32.59 12.49 -7.11
C SER A 500 -33.46 11.94 -8.23
N LYS A 501 -32.89 11.15 -9.13
CA LYS A 501 -33.68 10.03 -9.65
C LYS A 501 -33.39 8.78 -8.84
N TYR A 502 -32.27 8.07 -8.98
CA TYR A 502 -32.02 6.91 -8.11
C TYR A 502 -30.53 6.68 -7.85
N ARG A 503 -30.19 6.29 -6.62
CA ARG A 503 -28.92 5.62 -6.31
C ARG A 503 -28.86 4.36 -7.17
N VAL A 504 -27.80 4.19 -7.95
CA VAL A 504 -27.62 3.01 -8.82
C VAL A 504 -26.42 2.24 -8.28
N ASP A 505 -26.68 1.10 -7.64
CA ASP A 505 -25.60 0.18 -7.26
C ASP A 505 -25.07 -0.54 -8.51
N GLY A 506 -23.77 -0.81 -8.53
CA GLY A 506 -23.12 -1.41 -9.68
C GLY A 506 -23.42 -2.89 -9.85
N GLY A 507 -23.52 -3.33 -11.10
CA GLY A 507 -23.65 -4.74 -11.46
C GLY A 507 -22.47 -5.24 -12.31
N TRP A 508 -22.13 -6.52 -12.10
CA TRP A 508 -21.05 -7.17 -12.82
C TRP A 508 -21.47 -7.47 -14.27
N ALA A 509 -20.70 -6.96 -15.23
CA ALA A 509 -20.84 -7.38 -16.62
C ALA A 509 -20.52 -8.86 -16.82
N LYS A 510 -20.90 -9.39 -17.99
CA LYS A 510 -20.52 -10.74 -18.42
C LYS A 510 -19.00 -10.91 -18.39
N TRP A 511 -18.56 -12.11 -18.07
CA TRP A 511 -17.12 -12.43 -18.06
C TRP A 511 -16.50 -12.22 -19.43
N ALA A 512 -15.40 -11.47 -19.46
CA ALA A 512 -14.53 -11.43 -20.61
C ALA A 512 -14.02 -12.85 -20.93
N PRO A 513 -13.71 -13.09 -22.19
CA PRO A 513 -13.18 -14.37 -22.61
C PRO A 513 -11.69 -14.47 -22.11
N TYR A 514 -11.18 -15.65 -21.71
CA TYR A 514 -9.81 -15.82 -21.17
C TYR A 514 -8.73 -15.39 -22.16
N GLY A 515 -7.76 -14.60 -21.69
CA GLY A 515 -6.61 -14.23 -22.50
C GLY A 515 -5.65 -15.38 -22.82
N GLN A 516 -4.53 -15.02 -23.44
CA GLN A 516 -3.48 -15.97 -23.81
C GLN A 516 -2.92 -16.72 -22.59
N CYS A 517 -2.42 -17.93 -22.84
CA CYS A 517 -1.75 -18.71 -21.81
C CYS A 517 -0.42 -18.03 -21.46
N SER A 518 -0.13 -17.87 -20.16
CA SER A 518 1.12 -17.27 -19.69
C SER A 518 2.38 -18.03 -20.12
N ARG A 519 2.24 -19.29 -20.53
CA ARG A 519 3.33 -20.17 -20.95
C ARG A 519 2.90 -21.02 -22.13
N THR A 520 3.80 -21.33 -23.04
CA THR A 520 3.51 -22.23 -24.18
C THR A 520 3.53 -23.71 -23.77
N CYS A 521 4.14 -24.05 -22.63
CA CYS A 521 4.42 -25.41 -22.18
C CYS A 521 4.73 -25.45 -20.66
N GLY A 522 4.79 -26.64 -20.06
CA GLY A 522 5.24 -26.85 -18.68
C GLY A 522 4.28 -26.35 -17.59
N GLY A 523 3.03 -26.05 -17.95
CA GLY A 523 1.96 -25.56 -17.08
C GLY A 523 1.92 -24.04 -16.95
N GLY A 524 1.02 -23.41 -17.71
CA GLY A 524 0.70 -21.98 -17.65
C GLY A 524 -0.69 -21.69 -17.07
N VAL A 525 -1.05 -20.42 -17.05
CA VAL A 525 -2.32 -19.91 -16.53
C VAL A 525 -2.93 -18.93 -17.53
N GLN A 526 -4.23 -19.06 -17.75
CA GLN A 526 -5.04 -18.07 -18.47
C GLN A 526 -5.94 -17.31 -17.49
N LEU A 527 -6.20 -16.04 -17.77
CA LEU A 527 -7.02 -15.16 -16.95
C LEU A 527 -8.22 -14.62 -17.73
N ALA A 528 -9.37 -14.52 -17.07
CA ALA A 528 -10.56 -13.84 -17.56
C ALA A 528 -11.04 -12.82 -16.52
N LYS A 529 -11.38 -11.61 -16.96
CA LYS A 529 -11.79 -10.49 -16.11
C LYS A 529 -13.26 -10.12 -16.34
N ARG A 530 -13.88 -9.38 -15.43
CA ARG A 530 -15.17 -8.70 -15.65
C ARG A 530 -15.15 -7.33 -15.00
N GLU A 531 -15.93 -6.40 -15.54
CA GLU A 531 -16.00 -5.02 -15.07
C GLU A 531 -17.37 -4.74 -14.42
N CYS A 532 -17.41 -3.74 -13.54
CA CYS A 532 -18.63 -3.32 -12.86
C CYS A 532 -19.36 -2.27 -13.70
N THR A 533 -20.03 -2.71 -14.76
CA THR A 533 -20.60 -1.82 -15.77
C THR A 533 -22.04 -2.17 -16.18
N ASP A 534 -22.66 -3.17 -15.54
CA ASP A 534 -23.99 -3.67 -15.92
C ASP A 534 -24.94 -3.72 -14.70
N PRO A 535 -25.39 -2.55 -14.16
CA PRO A 535 -25.07 -1.18 -14.60
C PRO A 535 -23.81 -0.59 -13.94
N VAL A 536 -23.34 0.57 -14.42
CA VAL A 536 -22.26 1.35 -13.77
C VAL A 536 -22.81 2.01 -12.49
N PRO A 537 -22.12 1.92 -11.33
CA PRO A 537 -22.56 2.60 -10.12
C PRO A 537 -22.68 4.11 -10.31
N ALA A 538 -23.74 4.72 -9.78
CA ALA A 538 -23.97 6.16 -9.87
C ALA A 538 -24.66 6.70 -8.61
N ASN A 539 -24.53 8.01 -8.38
CA ASN A 539 -25.22 8.75 -7.31
C ASN A 539 -25.04 8.13 -5.91
N GLY A 540 -23.80 7.79 -5.55
CA GLY A 540 -23.48 7.17 -4.26
C GLY A 540 -23.81 5.68 -4.16
N GLY A 541 -24.12 5.02 -5.28
CA GLY A 541 -24.31 3.57 -5.32
C GLY A 541 -23.02 2.78 -5.06
N SER A 542 -23.19 1.58 -4.52
CA SER A 542 -22.09 0.69 -4.16
C SER A 542 -21.38 0.14 -5.39
N TYR A 543 -20.04 0.08 -5.34
CA TYR A 543 -19.27 -0.62 -6.36
C TYR A 543 -19.42 -2.14 -6.21
N CYS A 544 -19.29 -2.87 -7.32
CA CYS A 544 -19.51 -4.32 -7.31
C CYS A 544 -18.54 -5.06 -6.38
N GLU A 545 -19.08 -5.99 -5.60
CA GLU A 545 -18.31 -6.89 -4.75
C GLU A 545 -18.28 -8.32 -5.31
N GLY A 546 -17.20 -9.05 -5.04
CA GLY A 546 -17.01 -10.44 -5.45
C GLY A 546 -15.92 -10.64 -6.51
N ILE A 547 -15.81 -11.86 -7.01
CA ILE A 547 -14.69 -12.30 -7.87
C ILE A 547 -14.66 -11.47 -9.16
N ARG A 548 -13.56 -10.77 -9.43
CA ARG A 548 -13.38 -9.94 -10.64
C ARG A 548 -12.41 -10.55 -11.66
N VAL A 549 -11.59 -11.49 -11.22
CA VAL A 549 -10.71 -12.30 -12.08
C VAL A 549 -10.93 -13.78 -11.80
N LYS A 550 -11.09 -14.57 -12.86
CA LYS A 550 -11.04 -16.04 -12.80
C LYS A 550 -9.87 -16.54 -13.63
N TYR A 551 -9.38 -17.72 -13.28
CA TYR A 551 -8.17 -18.29 -13.88
C TYR A 551 -8.38 -19.78 -14.19
N ARG A 552 -7.60 -20.32 -15.11
CA ARG A 552 -7.53 -21.75 -15.40
C ARG A 552 -6.13 -22.15 -15.85
N SER A 553 -5.75 -23.40 -15.64
CA SER A 553 -4.49 -23.94 -16.17
C SER A 553 -4.56 -24.14 -17.68
N CYS A 554 -3.41 -24.07 -18.34
CA CYS A 554 -3.22 -24.32 -19.77
C CYS A 554 -1.83 -24.94 -20.01
N ASN A 555 -1.64 -25.59 -21.16
CA ASN A 555 -0.33 -26.09 -21.63
C ASN A 555 0.43 -26.92 -20.57
N LEU A 556 -0.24 -27.91 -19.98
CA LEU A 556 0.21 -28.69 -18.82
C LEU A 556 1.28 -29.75 -19.12
N GLU A 557 1.68 -29.88 -20.38
CA GLU A 557 2.64 -30.88 -20.81
C GLU A 557 4.00 -30.65 -20.12
N PRO A 558 4.53 -31.65 -19.39
CA PRO A 558 5.78 -31.50 -18.67
C PRO A 558 6.96 -31.40 -19.63
N LEU A 559 7.91 -30.51 -19.30
CA LEU A 559 9.16 -30.38 -20.05
C LEU A 559 10.35 -30.87 -19.21
N PRO A 560 11.28 -31.63 -19.82
CA PRO A 560 12.57 -31.92 -19.21
C PRO A 560 13.46 -30.67 -19.20
N GLY A 561 14.29 -30.50 -18.17
CA GLY A 561 15.28 -29.42 -18.10
C GLY A 561 15.21 -28.60 -16.81
N LYS A 562 15.64 -27.34 -16.92
CA LYS A 562 15.68 -26.36 -15.82
C LYS A 562 14.27 -25.98 -15.39
N SER A 563 14.13 -25.53 -14.14
CA SER A 563 12.85 -25.00 -13.70
C SER A 563 12.58 -23.63 -14.31
N PHE A 564 11.31 -23.32 -14.61
CA PHE A 564 10.97 -22.02 -15.19
C PHE A 564 11.32 -20.82 -14.30
N ARG A 565 11.45 -21.04 -12.98
CA ARG A 565 11.94 -20.00 -12.06
C ARG A 565 13.46 -19.80 -12.19
N GLU A 566 14.22 -20.85 -12.51
CA GLU A 566 15.65 -20.73 -12.83
C GLU A 566 15.82 -19.89 -14.10
N GLU A 567 15.08 -20.17 -15.17
CA GLU A 567 15.12 -19.38 -16.41
C GLU A 567 14.83 -17.90 -16.16
N GLN A 568 13.82 -17.60 -15.32
CA GLN A 568 13.49 -16.23 -14.94
C GLN A 568 14.61 -15.53 -14.15
N CYS A 569 15.35 -16.23 -13.29
CA CYS A 569 16.53 -15.66 -12.63
C CYS A 569 17.70 -15.49 -13.61
N GLU A 570 17.95 -16.48 -14.47
CA GLU A 570 19.03 -16.45 -15.46
C GLU A 570 18.87 -15.34 -16.50
N ALA A 571 17.64 -14.90 -16.78
CA ALA A 571 17.36 -13.75 -17.63
C ALA A 571 17.99 -12.43 -17.12
N PHE A 572 18.38 -12.37 -15.84
CA PHE A 572 19.08 -11.23 -15.23
C PHE A 572 20.60 -11.43 -15.15
N ASN A 573 21.15 -12.54 -15.66
CA ASN A 573 22.60 -12.72 -15.77
C ASN A 573 23.17 -11.64 -16.71
N GLY A 574 24.20 -10.92 -16.27
CA GLY A 574 24.78 -9.79 -17.01
C GLY A 574 24.13 -8.43 -16.75
N TYR A 575 23.05 -8.37 -15.97
CA TYR A 575 22.44 -7.09 -15.56
C TYR A 575 23.14 -6.56 -14.29
N SER A 576 23.94 -5.49 -14.41
CA SER A 576 24.65 -4.92 -13.26
C SER A 576 23.71 -4.06 -12.41
N HIS A 577 23.28 -4.55 -11.26
CA HIS A 577 22.77 -3.67 -10.21
C HIS A 577 23.95 -2.81 -9.74
N SER A 578 23.84 -1.48 -9.85
CA SER A 578 24.83 -0.47 -9.47
C SER A 578 25.14 -0.49 -7.97
N THR A 579 25.79 -1.54 -7.51
CA THR A 579 26.27 -1.74 -6.15
C THR A 579 27.69 -2.26 -6.22
N ASN A 580 28.63 -1.55 -5.61
CA ASN A 580 30.09 -1.77 -5.61
C ASN A 580 30.55 -3.13 -5.01
N ARG A 581 29.71 -4.15 -4.95
CA ARG A 581 29.95 -5.43 -4.24
C ARG A 581 29.73 -6.69 -5.09
N LEU A 582 29.34 -6.57 -6.36
CA LEU A 582 29.08 -7.71 -7.25
C LEU A 582 29.87 -7.55 -8.55
N THR A 583 30.49 -8.62 -9.03
CA THR A 583 31.24 -8.64 -10.30
C THR A 583 30.28 -8.66 -11.50
N ALA A 584 30.75 -8.29 -12.69
CA ALA A 584 29.93 -8.30 -13.92
C ALA A 584 29.46 -9.70 -14.36
N SER A 585 29.95 -10.78 -13.73
CA SER A 585 29.71 -12.19 -14.07
C SER A 585 28.87 -12.93 -13.01
N VAL A 586 27.87 -12.28 -12.42
CA VAL A 586 26.98 -12.94 -11.45
C VAL A 586 26.01 -13.89 -12.15
N SER A 587 26.02 -15.16 -11.70
CA SER A 587 25.00 -16.16 -12.05
C SER A 587 23.89 -16.15 -10.99
N TRP A 588 22.66 -15.83 -11.40
CA TRP A 588 21.49 -15.79 -10.51
C TRP A 588 20.80 -17.14 -10.45
N VAL A 589 20.51 -17.62 -9.24
CA VAL A 589 19.74 -18.85 -8.99
C VAL A 589 18.57 -18.59 -8.04
N PRO A 590 17.43 -19.32 -8.15
CA PRO A 590 16.29 -19.07 -7.28
C PRO A 590 16.59 -19.30 -5.80
N LYS A 591 15.99 -18.48 -4.94
CA LYS A 591 15.99 -18.65 -3.48
C LYS A 591 14.59 -19.01 -3.01
N TYR A 592 14.46 -20.16 -2.34
CA TYR A 592 13.20 -20.58 -1.68
C TYR A 592 13.32 -20.63 -0.16
N SER A 593 14.46 -21.07 0.39
CA SER A 593 14.70 -21.08 1.84
C SER A 593 14.68 -19.68 2.46
N GLY A 594 14.02 -19.55 3.62
CA GLY A 594 13.83 -18.28 4.32
C GLY A 594 12.91 -17.27 3.63
N VAL A 595 12.19 -17.66 2.57
CA VAL A 595 11.20 -16.80 1.90
C VAL A 595 9.84 -16.93 2.59
N SER A 596 9.26 -15.79 3.00
CA SER A 596 7.95 -15.77 3.64
C SER A 596 6.87 -16.38 2.74
N PRO A 597 5.83 -17.05 3.26
CA PRO A 597 4.74 -17.59 2.46
C PRO A 597 4.06 -16.58 1.53
N ARG A 598 4.04 -15.29 1.91
CA ARG A 598 3.48 -14.19 1.11
C ARG A 598 4.37 -13.81 -0.07
N ASP A 599 5.68 -13.98 0.07
CA ASP A 599 6.68 -13.60 -0.95
C ASP A 599 7.07 -14.74 -1.88
N LYS A 600 6.54 -15.95 -1.71
CA LYS A 600 6.87 -17.14 -2.53
C LYS A 600 6.64 -16.99 -4.03
N CYS A 601 5.85 -16.00 -4.44
CA CYS A 601 5.57 -15.69 -5.83
C CYS A 601 6.24 -14.40 -6.32
N LYS A 602 7.14 -13.80 -5.53
CA LYS A 602 8.12 -12.82 -6.01
C LYS A 602 9.30 -13.54 -6.64
N LEU A 603 9.99 -12.90 -7.58
CA LEU A 603 11.21 -13.46 -8.16
C LEU A 603 12.41 -13.10 -7.26
N ILE A 604 12.67 -13.96 -6.29
CA ILE A 604 13.79 -13.80 -5.36
C ILE A 604 14.94 -14.70 -5.83
N CYS A 605 16.05 -14.07 -6.21
CA CYS A 605 17.22 -14.76 -6.73
C CYS A 605 18.44 -14.46 -5.84
N ARG A 606 19.32 -15.44 -5.68
CA ARG A 606 20.62 -15.29 -5.01
C ARG A 606 21.75 -15.37 -6.03
N ALA A 607 22.82 -14.63 -5.78
CA ALA A 607 24.04 -14.76 -6.58
C ALA A 607 24.74 -16.08 -6.21
N ASN A 608 24.94 -16.95 -7.21
CA ASN A 608 25.48 -18.29 -7.04
C ASN A 608 26.85 -18.24 -6.34
N GLY A 609 27.05 -19.07 -5.32
CA GLY A 609 28.27 -19.08 -4.51
C GLY A 609 28.39 -17.96 -3.47
N THR A 610 27.43 -17.05 -3.37
CA THR A 610 27.41 -15.97 -2.35
C THR A 610 26.20 -16.05 -1.42
N GLY A 611 26.24 -15.32 -0.30
CA GLY A 611 25.11 -15.17 0.63
C GLY A 611 24.10 -14.09 0.24
N TYR A 612 24.38 -13.30 -0.80
CA TYR A 612 23.55 -12.15 -1.18
C TYR A 612 22.35 -12.57 -2.05
N PHE A 613 21.19 -11.98 -1.78
CA PHE A 613 19.96 -12.20 -2.53
C PHE A 613 19.19 -10.91 -2.75
N TYR A 614 18.44 -10.87 -3.85
CA TYR A 614 17.69 -9.70 -4.31
C TYR A 614 16.32 -10.12 -4.81
N VAL A 615 15.36 -9.20 -4.74
CA VAL A 615 14.05 -9.35 -5.38
C VAL A 615 14.15 -8.73 -6.77
N LEU A 616 14.33 -9.55 -7.80
CA LEU A 616 14.55 -9.09 -9.18
C LEU A 616 13.25 -8.73 -9.90
N ALA A 617 12.12 -9.33 -9.48
CA ALA A 617 10.80 -8.95 -9.97
C ALA A 617 9.71 -9.08 -8.87
N PRO A 618 8.71 -8.18 -8.85
CA PRO A 618 7.62 -8.21 -7.86
C PRO A 618 6.74 -9.45 -7.94
N LYS A 619 6.63 -10.07 -9.12
CA LYS A 619 5.96 -11.37 -9.33
C LYS A 619 6.73 -12.23 -10.33
N VAL A 620 6.71 -13.53 -10.13
CA VAL A 620 7.07 -14.51 -11.16
C VAL A 620 5.94 -14.63 -12.19
N VAL A 621 6.25 -15.10 -13.39
CA VAL A 621 5.26 -15.37 -14.44
C VAL A 621 4.23 -16.40 -13.96
N ASP A 622 2.95 -16.17 -14.27
CA ASP A 622 1.85 -17.02 -13.82
C ASP A 622 2.04 -18.47 -14.32
N GLY A 623 1.77 -19.45 -13.46
CA GLY A 623 2.04 -20.87 -13.70
C GLY A 623 3.37 -21.37 -13.13
N THR A 624 4.28 -20.47 -12.74
CA THR A 624 5.51 -20.86 -12.04
C THR A 624 5.20 -21.56 -10.71
N PRO A 625 5.76 -22.74 -10.40
CA PRO A 625 5.58 -23.38 -9.09
C PRO A 625 6.03 -22.46 -7.94
N CYS A 626 5.29 -22.42 -6.83
CA CYS A 626 5.62 -21.56 -5.69
C CYS A 626 6.90 -22.02 -4.97
N SER A 627 7.14 -23.33 -4.96
CA SER A 627 8.35 -23.96 -4.45
C SER A 627 8.59 -25.28 -5.20
N PRO A 628 9.82 -25.81 -5.24
CA PRO A 628 10.16 -27.01 -6.01
C PRO A 628 9.42 -28.28 -5.55
N ASP A 629 9.02 -28.27 -4.27
CA ASP A 629 8.38 -29.34 -3.53
C ASP A 629 6.86 -29.22 -3.41
N SER A 630 6.27 -28.10 -3.85
CA SER A 630 4.82 -27.88 -3.80
C SER A 630 4.16 -28.07 -5.16
N THR A 631 2.93 -28.57 -5.17
CA THR A 631 2.05 -28.53 -6.34
C THR A 631 1.41 -27.17 -6.54
N SER A 632 1.61 -26.22 -5.62
CA SER A 632 1.02 -24.89 -5.73
C SER A 632 1.73 -24.07 -6.80
N VAL A 633 0.97 -23.28 -7.55
CA VAL A 633 1.47 -22.44 -8.64
C VAL A 633 1.14 -20.98 -8.39
N CYS A 634 2.00 -20.09 -8.87
CA CYS A 634 1.81 -18.66 -8.76
C CYS A 634 0.78 -18.18 -9.79
N VAL A 635 -0.21 -17.41 -9.32
CA VAL A 635 -1.22 -16.75 -10.14
C VAL A 635 -1.30 -15.31 -9.64
N GLN A 636 -1.01 -14.34 -10.49
CA GLN A 636 -1.06 -12.90 -10.19
C GLN A 636 -0.31 -12.56 -8.89
N GLY A 637 0.91 -13.08 -8.72
CA GLY A 637 1.75 -12.83 -7.54
C GLY A 637 1.31 -13.57 -6.26
N LYS A 638 0.27 -14.41 -6.30
CA LYS A 638 -0.21 -15.20 -5.16
C LYS A 638 0.00 -16.69 -5.38
N CYS A 639 0.38 -17.39 -4.31
CA CYS A 639 0.53 -18.84 -4.36
C CYS A 639 -0.84 -19.54 -4.23
N ILE A 640 -1.28 -20.22 -5.30
CA ILE A 640 -2.57 -20.91 -5.40
C ILE A 640 -2.33 -22.42 -5.43
N LYS A 641 -3.10 -23.17 -4.63
CA LYS A 641 -3.03 -24.63 -4.60
C LYS A 641 -3.49 -25.20 -5.95
N ALA A 642 -2.67 -26.06 -6.55
CA ALA A 642 -3.06 -26.90 -7.67
C ALA A 642 -2.90 -28.38 -7.28
N GLY A 643 -3.59 -29.26 -8.02
CA GLY A 643 -3.42 -30.70 -7.84
C GLY A 643 -2.05 -31.18 -8.32
N CYS A 644 -1.69 -32.41 -8.00
CA CYS A 644 -0.47 -33.05 -8.51
C CYS A 644 -0.45 -33.20 -10.05
N ASP A 645 -1.60 -33.03 -10.69
CA ASP A 645 -1.81 -33.01 -12.14
C ASP A 645 -1.56 -31.61 -12.76
N GLY A 646 -1.07 -30.65 -11.96
CA GLY A 646 -0.83 -29.27 -12.39
C GLY A 646 -2.10 -28.43 -12.61
N LYS A 647 -3.29 -29.01 -12.39
CA LYS A 647 -4.57 -28.34 -12.63
C LYS A 647 -4.98 -27.49 -11.42
N LEU A 648 -5.19 -26.20 -11.67
CA LEU A 648 -5.74 -25.25 -10.69
C LEU A 648 -7.15 -25.69 -10.28
N GLY A 649 -7.39 -25.77 -8.97
CA GLY A 649 -8.66 -26.27 -8.41
C GLY A 649 -8.79 -27.80 -8.35
N SER A 650 -7.84 -28.56 -8.91
CA SER A 650 -7.80 -30.02 -8.76
C SER A 650 -7.47 -30.41 -7.32
N LYS A 651 -8.21 -31.41 -6.81
CA LYS A 651 -8.00 -31.96 -5.46
C LYS A 651 -7.06 -33.17 -5.45
N LYS A 652 -6.55 -33.58 -6.62
CA LYS A 652 -5.62 -34.72 -6.72
C LYS A 652 -4.32 -34.43 -5.98
N LYS A 653 -3.84 -35.40 -5.20
CA LYS A 653 -2.59 -35.32 -4.45
C LYS A 653 -1.68 -36.46 -4.86
N PHE A 654 -0.37 -36.26 -4.66
CA PHE A 654 0.56 -37.37 -4.70
C PHE A 654 0.25 -38.33 -3.55
N ASP A 655 0.29 -39.62 -3.84
CA ASP A 655 0.29 -40.66 -2.83
C ASP A 655 1.69 -40.79 -2.20
N LYS A 656 1.86 -41.73 -1.26
CA LYS A 656 3.16 -41.97 -0.60
C LYS A 656 4.25 -42.45 -1.55
N CYS A 657 3.87 -42.93 -2.74
CA CYS A 657 4.75 -43.40 -3.80
C CYS A 657 5.08 -42.29 -4.81
N SER A 658 4.66 -41.05 -4.54
CA SER A 658 4.79 -39.91 -5.44
C SER A 658 4.07 -40.10 -6.78
N VAL A 659 3.01 -40.92 -6.80
CA VAL A 659 2.11 -41.10 -7.94
C VAL A 659 0.90 -40.19 -7.79
N CYS A 660 0.61 -39.38 -8.82
CA CYS A 660 -0.50 -38.44 -8.76
C CYS A 660 -1.86 -39.16 -8.79
N GLY A 661 -2.63 -39.06 -7.70
CA GLY A 661 -3.88 -39.80 -7.55
C GLY A 661 -3.68 -41.32 -7.37
N GLY A 662 -2.49 -41.74 -6.94
CA GLY A 662 -2.18 -43.15 -6.68
C GLY A 662 -2.85 -43.70 -5.41
N ASP A 663 -2.77 -45.02 -5.24
CA ASP A 663 -3.41 -45.78 -4.17
C ASP A 663 -2.43 -46.27 -3.08
N ASN A 664 -1.17 -45.80 -3.11
CA ASN A 664 -0.06 -46.21 -2.24
C ASN A 664 0.44 -47.65 -2.40
N LYS A 665 0.08 -48.37 -3.49
CA LYS A 665 0.50 -49.78 -3.64
C LYS A 665 1.78 -49.98 -4.44
N SER A 666 2.20 -49.00 -5.22
CA SER A 666 3.35 -49.08 -6.14
C SER A 666 4.73 -48.94 -5.47
N CYS A 667 4.79 -48.74 -4.16
CA CYS A 667 6.02 -48.56 -3.41
C CYS A 667 6.02 -49.31 -2.07
N LYS A 668 7.21 -49.56 -1.53
CA LYS A 668 7.46 -50.11 -0.19
C LYS A 668 8.08 -49.04 0.71
N LYS A 669 7.64 -48.96 1.96
CA LYS A 669 8.20 -48.05 2.96
C LYS A 669 9.45 -48.66 3.58
N VAL A 670 10.52 -47.88 3.67
CA VAL A 670 11.71 -48.16 4.47
C VAL A 670 11.77 -47.15 5.61
N SER A 671 12.04 -47.61 6.83
CA SER A 671 12.18 -46.72 7.98
C SER A 671 13.07 -47.32 9.05
N GLY A 672 13.71 -46.47 9.84
CA GLY A 672 14.55 -46.89 10.94
C GLY A 672 14.79 -45.79 11.97
N LEU A 673 15.53 -46.16 13.01
CA LEU A 673 15.91 -45.30 14.12
C LEU A 673 17.39 -45.54 14.44
N PHE A 674 18.16 -44.46 14.56
CA PHE A 674 19.55 -44.49 14.99
C PHE A 674 19.71 -43.78 16.34
N THR A 675 20.35 -44.45 17.30
CA THR A 675 20.50 -43.97 18.69
C THR A 675 21.88 -44.15 19.31
N LYS A 676 22.82 -44.82 18.64
CA LYS A 676 24.11 -45.18 19.23
C LYS A 676 25.19 -44.21 18.73
N PRO A 677 25.68 -43.26 19.55
CA PRO A 677 26.68 -42.29 19.09
C PRO A 677 28.10 -42.88 19.15
N MET A 678 28.89 -42.65 18.11
CA MET A 678 30.34 -42.68 18.12
C MET A 678 30.86 -41.27 17.85
N HIS A 679 32.03 -40.92 18.37
CA HIS A 679 32.56 -39.58 18.22
C HIS A 679 32.85 -39.28 16.74
N GLY A 680 32.33 -38.17 16.21
CA GLY A 680 32.45 -37.79 14.81
C GLY A 680 31.25 -38.20 13.95
N TYR A 681 31.49 -38.48 12.67
CA TYR A 681 30.45 -38.81 11.70
C TYR A 681 30.03 -40.28 11.80
N ASN A 682 28.76 -40.51 12.10
CA ASN A 682 28.18 -41.83 12.23
C ASN A 682 27.30 -42.15 11.02
N PHE A 683 27.54 -43.30 10.39
CA PHE A 683 26.69 -43.79 9.31
C PHE A 683 25.29 -44.14 9.83
N VAL A 684 24.25 -43.65 9.15
CA VAL A 684 22.84 -43.95 9.48
C VAL A 684 22.21 -44.85 8.43
N VAL A 685 22.17 -44.44 7.16
CA VAL A 685 21.56 -45.20 6.05
C VAL A 685 21.99 -44.65 4.68
N VAL A 686 22.04 -45.51 3.66
CA VAL A 686 22.08 -45.09 2.25
C VAL A 686 20.66 -45.02 1.70
N ILE A 687 20.28 -43.87 1.16
CA ILE A 687 19.01 -43.63 0.49
C ILE A 687 19.25 -43.83 -1.01
N PRO A 688 18.73 -44.90 -1.64
CA PRO A 688 19.04 -45.20 -3.03
C PRO A 688 18.29 -44.30 -4.01
N ALA A 689 18.79 -44.23 -5.25
CA ALA A 689 18.06 -43.60 -6.36
C ALA A 689 16.67 -44.22 -6.52
N GLY A 690 15.68 -43.41 -6.87
CA GLY A 690 14.26 -43.76 -6.92
C GLY A 690 13.52 -43.57 -5.59
N ALA A 691 14.22 -43.33 -4.48
CA ALA A 691 13.57 -43.08 -3.19
C ALA A 691 12.77 -41.78 -3.20
N SER A 692 11.54 -41.84 -2.73
CA SER A 692 10.61 -40.71 -2.67
C SER A 692 10.03 -40.51 -1.27
N ASN A 693 9.42 -39.33 -1.05
CA ASN A 693 8.79 -38.97 0.23
C ASN A 693 9.70 -39.26 1.45
N ILE A 694 10.94 -38.76 1.34
CA ILE A 694 12.00 -38.88 2.34
C ILE A 694 11.67 -37.93 3.49
N ASP A 695 11.61 -38.45 4.71
CA ASP A 695 11.42 -37.70 5.95
C ASP A 695 12.44 -38.20 6.99
N ILE A 696 13.39 -37.34 7.33
CA ILE A 696 14.44 -37.60 8.31
C ILE A 696 14.34 -36.55 9.40
N ARG A 697 14.34 -36.98 10.66
CA ARG A 697 14.23 -36.10 11.82
C ARG A 697 15.17 -36.54 12.91
N GLN A 698 16.07 -35.65 13.30
CA GLN A 698 16.80 -35.72 14.55
C GLN A 698 15.98 -34.93 15.58
N ARG A 699 15.79 -35.51 16.77
CA ARG A 699 15.15 -34.83 17.89
C ARG A 699 16.16 -34.72 19.01
N GLY A 700 16.31 -33.52 19.54
CA GLY A 700 17.18 -33.28 20.68
C GLY A 700 16.87 -34.20 21.85
N TYR A 701 17.92 -34.69 22.51
CA TYR A 701 17.77 -35.48 23.73
C TYR A 701 16.98 -34.70 24.79
N LYS A 702 15.87 -35.29 25.28
CA LYS A 702 14.91 -34.64 26.20
C LYS A 702 14.43 -33.23 25.77
N GLY A 703 14.44 -32.93 24.47
CA GLY A 703 13.99 -31.63 23.94
C GLY A 703 15.03 -30.51 23.97
N LEU A 704 16.31 -30.83 24.25
CA LEU A 704 17.42 -29.88 24.13
C LEU A 704 17.55 -29.38 22.69
N ILE A 705 17.80 -28.08 22.51
CA ILE A 705 18.04 -27.48 21.18
C ILE A 705 19.46 -27.79 20.70
N SER A 706 20.42 -27.87 21.62
CA SER A 706 21.82 -28.24 21.35
C SER A 706 22.16 -29.52 22.11
N ASP A 707 21.89 -30.67 21.50
CA ASP A 707 22.26 -31.98 22.04
C ASP A 707 23.57 -32.51 21.44
N ASP A 708 24.30 -31.65 20.72
CA ASP A 708 25.57 -31.94 20.04
C ASP A 708 25.48 -33.04 18.97
N ASN A 709 24.27 -33.29 18.45
CA ASN A 709 24.01 -34.23 17.36
C ASN A 709 23.43 -33.50 16.16
N TYR A 710 24.09 -33.61 14.99
CA TYR A 710 23.72 -32.84 13.79
C TYR A 710 23.62 -33.73 12.55
N LEU A 711 22.56 -33.61 11.76
CA LEU A 711 22.40 -34.36 10.52
C LEU A 711 23.44 -33.93 9.48
N ALA A 712 24.06 -34.89 8.80
CA ALA A 712 24.99 -34.66 7.69
C ALA A 712 24.59 -35.51 6.48
N LEU A 713 24.86 -35.02 5.27
CA LEU A 713 24.46 -35.68 4.04
C LEU A 713 25.57 -35.64 2.99
N LYS A 714 25.84 -36.79 2.36
CA LYS A 714 26.78 -36.94 1.24
C LYS A 714 26.06 -37.38 -0.03
N ASN A 715 26.59 -36.99 -1.19
CA ASN A 715 26.18 -37.54 -2.48
C ASN A 715 26.88 -38.89 -2.77
N GLY A 716 26.51 -39.54 -3.88
CA GLY A 716 27.12 -40.80 -4.32
C GLY A 716 28.62 -40.75 -4.65
N GLN A 717 29.22 -39.56 -4.73
CA GLN A 717 30.67 -39.34 -4.92
C GLN A 717 31.41 -39.11 -3.59
N GLY A 718 30.72 -39.17 -2.45
CA GLY A 718 31.29 -38.92 -1.12
C GLY A 718 31.43 -37.44 -0.74
N LYS A 719 30.99 -36.50 -1.58
CA LYS A 719 31.03 -35.06 -1.28
C LYS A 719 29.89 -34.68 -0.33
N TYR A 720 30.21 -33.96 0.75
CA TYR A 720 29.20 -33.42 1.67
C TYR A 720 28.33 -32.35 1.00
N LEU A 721 27.02 -32.57 1.03
CA LEU A 721 25.99 -31.60 0.65
C LEU A 721 25.48 -30.80 1.85
N LEU A 722 25.54 -31.39 3.05
CA LEU A 722 25.09 -30.80 4.32
C LEU A 722 26.04 -31.18 5.46
N ASN A 723 26.37 -30.19 6.29
CA ASN A 723 27.11 -30.32 7.55
C ASN A 723 28.41 -31.15 7.47
N GLY A 724 29.23 -30.87 6.45
CA GLY A 724 30.57 -31.48 6.28
C GLY A 724 31.69 -30.69 6.97
N HIS A 725 32.87 -31.30 7.10
CA HIS A 725 34.08 -30.69 7.68
C HIS A 725 33.86 -30.08 9.08
N PHE A 726 32.98 -30.68 9.89
CA PHE A 726 32.61 -30.20 11.23
C PHE A 726 31.95 -28.81 11.26
N ILE A 727 31.48 -28.31 10.11
CA ILE A 727 30.76 -27.02 10.01
C ILE A 727 29.26 -27.29 9.95
N VAL A 728 28.51 -26.82 10.94
CA VAL A 728 27.06 -27.02 11.05
C VAL A 728 26.27 -25.79 10.60
N SER A 729 25.15 -26.01 9.91
CA SER A 729 24.30 -24.94 9.41
C SER A 729 23.13 -24.65 10.35
N ALA A 730 23.13 -23.47 10.96
CA ALA A 730 22.06 -23.05 11.88
C ALA A 730 20.75 -22.65 11.19
N VAL A 731 20.77 -22.46 9.87
CA VAL A 731 19.65 -21.89 9.09
C VAL A 731 19.07 -22.88 8.09
N GLU A 732 17.83 -22.62 7.67
CA GLU A 732 17.14 -23.42 6.66
C GLU A 732 17.88 -23.40 5.30
N ARG A 733 18.06 -24.58 4.69
CA ARG A 733 18.74 -24.75 3.40
C ARG A 733 17.98 -25.66 2.43
N ASP A 734 17.96 -25.27 1.17
CA ASP A 734 17.58 -26.14 0.06
C ASP A 734 18.83 -26.80 -0.52
N LEU A 735 18.84 -28.14 -0.57
CA LEU A 735 19.90 -28.95 -1.16
C LEU A 735 19.39 -29.48 -2.51
N MET A 736 20.02 -29.00 -3.59
CA MET A 736 19.70 -29.45 -4.94
C MET A 736 20.37 -30.81 -5.18
N VAL A 737 19.56 -31.83 -5.49
CA VAL A 737 20.03 -33.17 -5.88
C VAL A 737 19.43 -33.55 -7.22
N LYS A 738 20.01 -34.53 -7.92
CA LYS A 738 19.46 -34.95 -9.22
C LYS A 738 18.01 -35.42 -9.06
N GLY A 739 17.10 -34.78 -9.79
CA GLY A 739 15.67 -35.11 -9.81
C GLY A 739 14.82 -34.60 -8.63
N SER A 740 15.41 -34.01 -7.58
CA SER A 740 14.67 -33.57 -6.39
C SER A 740 15.35 -32.43 -5.63
N VAL A 741 14.66 -31.87 -4.63
CA VAL A 741 15.21 -30.86 -3.72
C VAL A 741 14.93 -31.31 -2.30
N LEU A 742 15.99 -31.39 -1.49
CA LEU A 742 15.88 -31.71 -0.06
C LEU A 742 15.86 -30.41 0.75
N ARG A 743 14.87 -30.24 1.61
CA ARG A 743 14.75 -29.09 2.51
C ARG A 743 15.23 -29.45 3.90
N TYR A 744 16.22 -28.71 4.37
CA TYR A 744 16.83 -28.85 5.68
C TYR A 744 16.40 -27.70 6.60
N SER A 745 15.95 -27.99 7.82
CA SER A 745 15.40 -26.97 8.73
C SER A 745 16.42 -26.11 9.46
N GLY A 746 17.68 -26.53 9.54
CA GLY A 746 18.69 -25.87 10.38
C GLY A 746 18.72 -26.41 11.81
N THR A 747 19.86 -26.20 12.48
CA THR A 747 20.07 -26.59 13.89
C THR A 747 19.46 -25.64 14.91
N GLY A 748 18.92 -24.49 14.50
CA GLY A 748 18.29 -23.50 15.39
C GLY A 748 16.95 -23.92 16.01
N THR A 749 16.54 -25.18 15.84
CA THR A 749 15.26 -25.72 16.36
C THR A 749 15.50 -27.05 17.05
N ALA A 750 14.67 -27.40 18.05
CA ALA A 750 14.80 -28.65 18.82
C ALA A 750 14.60 -29.94 17.98
N VAL A 751 14.11 -29.80 16.74
CA VAL A 751 13.92 -30.90 15.80
C VAL A 751 14.55 -30.52 14.48
N GLU A 752 15.74 -31.04 14.24
CA GLU A 752 16.40 -30.92 12.95
C GLU A 752 15.76 -31.89 11.95
N SER A 753 15.38 -31.40 10.77
CA SER A 753 14.64 -32.19 9.77
C SER A 753 15.19 -32.01 8.37
N LEU A 754 15.11 -33.09 7.58
CA LEU A 754 15.49 -33.14 6.19
C LEU A 754 14.40 -33.88 5.39
N GLN A 755 13.78 -33.18 4.43
CA GLN A 755 12.59 -33.67 3.71
C GLN A 755 12.70 -33.52 2.19
N ALA A 756 12.23 -34.53 1.44
CA ALA A 756 12.04 -34.46 -0.01
C ALA A 756 10.82 -35.26 -0.47
N PHE A 757 10.03 -34.69 -1.38
CA PHE A 757 8.78 -35.31 -1.83
C PHE A 757 8.91 -36.04 -3.18
N LYS A 758 9.75 -35.52 -4.09
CA LYS A 758 9.98 -36.12 -5.41
C LYS A 758 11.06 -37.22 -5.33
N PRO A 759 10.99 -38.25 -6.19
CA PRO A 759 12.03 -39.27 -6.27
C PRO A 759 13.41 -38.67 -6.57
N ILE A 760 14.43 -39.06 -5.80
CA ILE A 760 15.83 -38.71 -6.09
C ILE A 760 16.36 -39.58 -7.24
N GLN A 761 17.25 -39.06 -8.08
CA GLN A 761 17.86 -39.77 -9.21
C GLN A 761 19.33 -40.15 -8.94
N GLU A 762 19.82 -39.93 -7.74
CA GLU A 762 21.16 -40.31 -7.29
C GLU A 762 21.10 -40.82 -5.84
N PRO A 763 22.00 -41.73 -5.42
CA PRO A 763 22.05 -42.20 -4.05
C PRO A 763 22.62 -41.13 -3.11
N LEU A 764 22.10 -41.10 -1.89
CA LEU A 764 22.52 -40.18 -0.83
C LEU A 764 22.88 -40.95 0.43
N THR A 765 23.96 -40.58 1.10
CA THR A 765 24.37 -41.19 2.37
C THR A 765 24.03 -40.24 3.51
N LEU A 766 23.19 -40.72 4.43
CA LEU A 766 22.81 -40.02 5.65
C LEU A 766 23.78 -40.38 6.78
N GLU A 767 24.30 -39.34 7.44
CA GLU A 767 25.15 -39.45 8.61
C GLU A 767 24.62 -38.55 9.74
N VAL A 768 25.06 -38.83 10.96
CA VAL A 768 24.89 -37.93 12.11
C VAL A 768 26.25 -37.62 12.72
N LEU A 769 26.58 -36.34 12.80
CA LEU A 769 27.75 -35.82 13.50
C LEU A 769 27.42 -35.74 14.99
N SER A 770 28.04 -36.61 15.79
CA SER A 770 27.93 -36.60 17.25
C SER A 770 29.23 -36.07 17.86
N VAL A 771 29.14 -34.97 18.59
CA VAL A 771 30.28 -34.30 19.23
C VAL A 771 29.98 -33.98 20.70
N GLY A 772 30.93 -33.33 21.38
CA GLY A 772 30.69 -32.76 22.71
C GLY A 772 30.33 -33.82 23.74
N LYS A 773 29.12 -33.68 24.34
CA LYS A 773 28.67 -34.53 25.46
C LYS A 773 28.24 -35.94 25.06
N MET A 774 28.36 -36.30 23.78
CA MET A 774 28.03 -37.64 23.28
C MET A 774 26.61 -38.09 23.67
N THR A 775 25.66 -37.15 23.67
CA THR A 775 24.27 -37.48 24.04
C THR A 775 23.68 -38.43 22.99
N PRO A 776 22.83 -39.40 23.36
CA PRO A 776 22.27 -40.35 22.40
C PRO A 776 21.42 -39.64 21.31
N PRO A 777 21.80 -39.73 20.01
CA PRO A 777 21.01 -39.15 18.94
C PRO A 777 19.65 -39.83 18.84
N ARG A 778 18.66 -39.15 18.25
CA ARG A 778 17.34 -39.74 18.00
C ARG A 778 16.93 -39.50 16.55
N VAL A 779 17.72 -40.07 15.62
CA VAL A 779 17.50 -39.88 14.18
C VAL A 779 16.49 -40.92 13.69
N ARG A 780 15.28 -40.45 13.41
CA ARG A 780 14.24 -41.24 12.74
C ARG A 780 14.27 -40.93 11.26
N TYR A 781 14.31 -41.96 10.42
CA TYR A 781 14.24 -41.79 8.98
C TYR A 781 13.14 -42.66 8.38
N SER A 782 12.52 -42.17 7.31
CA SER A 782 11.65 -42.97 6.46
C SER A 782 11.64 -42.47 5.02
N PHE A 783 11.51 -43.37 4.07
CA PHE A 783 11.37 -43.08 2.64
C PHE A 783 10.65 -44.23 1.95
N TYR A 784 10.23 -44.03 0.70
CA TYR A 784 9.50 -45.03 -0.09
C TYR A 784 10.29 -45.40 -1.32
N LEU A 785 10.37 -46.70 -1.62
CA LEU A 785 11.04 -47.25 -2.80
C LEU A 785 10.00 -47.85 -3.75
N PRO A 786 10.08 -47.64 -5.06
CA PRO A 786 9.24 -48.33 -6.02
C PRO A 786 9.28 -49.86 -5.80
N LYS A 787 8.13 -50.52 -5.90
CA LYS A 787 8.10 -51.98 -5.97
C LYS A 787 8.50 -52.37 -7.38
N GLU A 788 9.50 -53.22 -7.51
CA GLU A 788 9.76 -53.95 -8.75
C GLU A 788 8.48 -54.74 -9.10
N SER A 789 8.01 -54.63 -10.34
CA SER A 789 6.89 -55.43 -10.83
C SER A 789 7.28 -56.90 -10.70
N LYS A 790 6.35 -57.75 -10.24
CA LYS A 790 6.57 -59.21 -10.18
C LYS A 790 6.82 -59.83 -11.58
N GLU A 791 6.66 -59.07 -12.66
CA GLU A 791 6.99 -59.47 -14.03
C GLU A 791 8.50 -59.48 -14.31
N ASP A 792 9.32 -58.68 -13.60
CA ASP A 792 10.78 -58.72 -13.78
C ASP A 792 11.47 -59.82 -12.95
N ASN A 793 10.75 -60.47 -12.02
CA ASN A 793 11.24 -61.63 -11.26
C ASN A 793 11.14 -62.97 -12.01
N TYR A 794 10.66 -62.95 -13.26
CA TYR A 794 10.69 -64.11 -14.19
C TYR A 794 11.66 -63.92 -15.35
N LYS A 795 12.61 -62.97 -15.30
CA LYS A 795 13.79 -63.09 -16.14
C LYS A 795 14.69 -64.15 -15.53
N ARG A 796 14.62 -65.37 -16.09
CA ARG A 796 15.64 -66.41 -15.91
C ARG A 796 17.03 -65.74 -15.94
N PRO A 797 17.98 -66.11 -15.06
CA PRO A 797 19.35 -65.64 -15.17
C PRO A 797 19.81 -65.81 -16.62
N SER A 798 20.22 -64.71 -17.27
CA SER A 798 20.67 -64.77 -18.66
C SER A 798 22.13 -65.25 -18.67
N TYR A 799 22.35 -66.50 -19.03
CA TYR A 799 23.68 -67.07 -19.24
C TYR A 799 24.16 -66.72 -20.65
N LYS A 800 25.40 -66.21 -20.77
CA LYS A 800 25.98 -65.84 -22.07
C LYS A 800 27.38 -66.38 -22.21
N TRP A 801 27.73 -66.81 -23.42
CA TRP A 801 29.10 -67.15 -23.77
C TRP A 801 29.96 -65.89 -23.86
N ALA A 802 31.05 -65.87 -23.10
CA ALA A 802 32.10 -64.87 -23.20
C ALA A 802 33.31 -65.49 -23.90
N ALA A 803 33.73 -64.90 -25.03
CA ALA A 803 34.92 -65.31 -25.76
C ALA A 803 36.04 -64.28 -25.58
N GLY A 804 37.25 -64.75 -25.25
CA GLY A 804 38.46 -63.95 -25.21
C GLY A 804 38.98 -63.59 -26.60
N GLY A 805 40.09 -62.84 -26.63
CA GLY A 805 40.82 -62.57 -27.87
C GLY A 805 41.43 -63.84 -28.48
N TRP A 806 41.66 -63.83 -29.79
CA TRP A 806 42.40 -64.88 -30.49
C TRP A 806 43.89 -64.79 -30.15
N GLU A 807 44.50 -65.94 -29.92
CA GLU A 807 45.95 -66.09 -29.76
C GLU A 807 46.69 -65.90 -31.10
N ALA A 808 48.02 -65.87 -31.07
CA ALA A 808 48.83 -65.80 -32.29
C ALA A 808 48.57 -67.01 -33.20
N CYS A 809 48.65 -66.80 -34.52
CA CYS A 809 48.52 -67.89 -35.48
C CYS A 809 49.63 -68.91 -35.27
N SER A 810 49.31 -70.21 -35.33
CA SER A 810 50.29 -71.28 -35.12
C SER A 810 51.41 -71.33 -36.17
N VAL A 811 51.25 -70.63 -37.28
CA VAL A 811 52.22 -70.52 -38.38
C VAL A 811 52.32 -69.07 -38.86
N THR A 812 53.42 -68.74 -39.53
CA THR A 812 53.64 -67.43 -40.14
C THR A 812 53.17 -67.33 -41.60
N CYS A 813 53.05 -68.45 -42.32
CA CYS A 813 52.37 -68.56 -43.62
C CYS A 813 51.82 -70.00 -43.80
N GLY A 814 50.82 -70.18 -44.67
CA GLY A 814 50.11 -71.45 -44.88
C GLY A 814 48.94 -71.67 -43.92
N ASP A 815 48.36 -72.88 -43.91
CA ASP A 815 47.16 -73.19 -43.11
C ASP A 815 47.48 -73.35 -41.61
N GLY A 816 47.33 -72.26 -40.86
CA GLY A 816 47.48 -72.20 -39.41
C GLY A 816 46.16 -72.22 -38.64
N LEU A 817 46.27 -72.35 -37.32
CA LEU A 817 45.14 -72.27 -36.39
C LEU A 817 45.38 -71.19 -35.33
N GLN A 818 44.33 -70.42 -35.04
CA GLN A 818 44.24 -69.55 -33.86
C GLN A 818 43.25 -70.15 -32.87
N LYS A 819 43.58 -70.06 -31.58
CA LYS A 819 42.71 -70.50 -30.47
C LYS A 819 42.27 -69.31 -29.63
N ARG A 820 41.14 -69.43 -28.93
CA ARG A 820 40.69 -68.45 -27.92
C ARG A 820 39.97 -69.13 -26.77
N SER A 821 39.93 -68.46 -25.62
CA SER A 821 39.12 -68.93 -24.49
C SER A 821 37.64 -68.64 -24.72
N VAL A 822 36.78 -69.60 -24.41
CA VAL A 822 35.31 -69.46 -24.48
C VAL A 822 34.71 -70.04 -23.21
N ALA A 823 34.10 -69.20 -22.38
CA ALA A 823 33.54 -69.60 -21.10
C ALA A 823 32.10 -69.10 -20.95
N CYS A 824 31.23 -69.94 -20.36
CA CYS A 824 29.88 -69.56 -20.03
C CYS A 824 29.89 -68.71 -18.76
N ARG A 825 29.20 -67.56 -18.78
CA ARG A 825 29.11 -66.65 -17.63
C ARG A 825 27.66 -66.27 -17.33
N ASP A 826 27.37 -66.07 -16.05
CA ASP A 826 26.07 -65.58 -15.59
C ASP A 826 25.93 -64.05 -15.75
N SER A 827 24.77 -63.52 -15.34
CA SER A 827 24.47 -62.08 -15.37
C SER A 827 25.38 -61.22 -14.48
N TYR A 828 26.18 -61.83 -13.61
CA TYR A 828 27.15 -61.19 -12.72
C TYR A 828 28.61 -61.41 -13.16
N GLY A 829 28.83 -62.08 -14.29
CA GLY A 829 30.15 -62.35 -14.87
C GLY A 829 30.89 -63.54 -14.24
N GLN A 830 30.24 -64.36 -13.41
CA GLN A 830 30.83 -65.53 -12.77
C GLN A 830 30.78 -66.76 -13.69
N PRO A 831 31.68 -67.75 -13.52
CA PRO A 831 31.64 -69.00 -14.28
C PRO A 831 30.30 -69.74 -14.08
N ALA A 832 29.66 -70.14 -15.18
CA ALA A 832 28.39 -70.85 -15.18
C ALA A 832 28.42 -72.06 -16.14
N ALA A 833 27.42 -72.93 -16.09
CA ALA A 833 27.35 -74.13 -16.93
C ALA A 833 26.10 -74.17 -17.83
N GLU A 834 25.16 -73.25 -17.63
CA GLU A 834 23.82 -73.29 -18.24
C GLU A 834 23.67 -72.48 -19.56
N CYS A 835 24.78 -72.19 -20.25
CA CYS A 835 24.72 -71.56 -21.58
C CYS A 835 24.28 -72.55 -22.66
N ASP A 836 23.49 -72.08 -23.63
CA ASP A 836 23.07 -72.88 -24.79
C ASP A 836 24.29 -73.31 -25.63
N ALA A 837 24.52 -74.63 -25.73
CA ALA A 837 25.64 -75.20 -26.47
C ALA A 837 25.58 -74.86 -27.97
N ALA A 838 24.39 -74.65 -28.55
CA ALA A 838 24.24 -74.29 -29.96
C ALA A 838 24.76 -72.87 -30.26
N GLN A 839 24.85 -72.00 -29.24
CA GLN A 839 25.34 -70.64 -29.37
C GLN A 839 26.80 -70.49 -28.92
N ARG A 840 27.50 -71.60 -28.62
CA ARG A 840 28.90 -71.57 -28.19
C ARG A 840 29.77 -71.03 -29.33
N PRO A 841 30.46 -69.88 -29.15
CA PRO A 841 31.37 -69.36 -30.15
C PRO A 841 32.52 -70.34 -30.40
N ALA A 842 33.00 -70.44 -31.65
CA ALA A 842 34.14 -71.30 -31.98
C ALA A 842 35.37 -70.90 -31.17
N ASP A 843 36.05 -71.88 -30.56
CA ASP A 843 37.30 -71.70 -29.81
C ASP A 843 38.55 -71.90 -30.68
N VAL A 844 38.36 -72.30 -31.95
CA VAL A 844 39.42 -72.46 -32.95
C VAL A 844 38.98 -71.86 -34.29
N ARG A 845 39.88 -71.19 -35.01
CA ARG A 845 39.69 -70.77 -36.41
C ARG A 845 40.96 -70.95 -37.24
N LEU A 846 40.80 -71.07 -38.56
CA LEU A 846 41.91 -71.03 -39.51
C LEU A 846 42.50 -69.62 -39.57
N CYS A 847 43.81 -69.54 -39.77
CA CYS A 847 44.59 -68.33 -39.90
C CYS A 847 45.81 -68.59 -40.80
N GLY A 848 46.48 -67.53 -41.23
CA GLY A 848 47.64 -67.62 -42.10
C GLY A 848 47.32 -67.12 -43.50
N GLU A 849 48.29 -66.42 -44.09
CA GLU A 849 48.25 -65.97 -45.47
C GLU A 849 48.92 -67.03 -46.37
N PRO A 850 48.60 -67.10 -47.66
CA PRO A 850 49.32 -67.97 -48.58
C PRO A 850 50.83 -67.71 -48.49
N CYS A 851 51.61 -68.77 -48.34
CA CYS A 851 53.02 -68.75 -48.72
C CYS A 851 53.08 -68.71 -50.27
#